data_AF-A0A356RBV1-F1
#
_entry.id   AF-A0A356RBV1-F1
#
_cell.length_a   1.000
_cell.length_b   1.000
_cell.length_c   1.000
_cell.angle_alpha   90.00
_cell.angle_beta   90.00
_cell.angle_gamma   90.00
#
_symmetry.space_group_name_H-M   'P 1'
#
loop_
_entity.id
_entity.type
_entity.pdbx_description
1 polymer ?
#
loop_
_entity_poly.entity_id
_entity_poly.type
_entity_poly.pdbx_seq_one_letter_code
_entity_poly.pdbx_strand_id
1 'polypeptide(L)'
;RRDFQAFVREAHRRGLRVITELVVNHTSDQHPWFQRARKAPPGSKWRNWYVWSETPELYSDTRIIFKDTEHSNWSWDPVAKAYFWHRFFSHQPDLNYDNPEVRKAIFGVLDFWLELGVDGLRLDAVPYLFEREGTNCENLPETHAFLKTLRTHVDKKFKNRFFLAEANQWPEDAAAYFGQGDECHMNFHFPLMPRLFMSMQMEDRFPIIDILDQTPAIPESCQWGLFLRNHDELTLEMVTDEERDYMYRVFAHDKQARINLGIRRRLTPLLGNDRKKIELMYSLLFSMPGTPCIYYGEEIGMGDNFYLGDRNGVRTPMQWSADRNAGFSYGNPQKLYLPIIIDPEYHYEAVNVELQQNNAQSPLWWMKRIVSLRKRYKVFGRGSIEFLHPSNRKVLVFLRRYQDETILVAVNLSRHAQWVELDLAEFKGRRPMTLFGRSKFPAIGDLPYLLTLSGHAFYWFALEPVESKQLESQGKTEQGLPTITIPKDWDNLIHKREKVKLENVLPQYLQGRRWFGGKARTMQFVEITEAIPLPQEDPLAVLALIHVEYTEGEPETYLLPLKYLPAEHMAPLLDSPAAIARVRVKMKDGDQEGLLIDAMWDREFQKMLLDSISRNRRFTGPVGDLVTQATKIFRRQLQKEVPTLEPTLLKGEQSNSSVLFGHDFILKLYRRAEVGVNPDFEIGRFLTNKGFPHIAPLAGAIEYQRDNGDLLTFGILQKFMQNEGDAWKFTLDELSRYLEEALTHSTAITDSSIPQKSLMAMVDEEIPTGAREWIGPYLEEARLLGLRTGELHAALASDSDDSEFKPEPFTDFYRRGLYQSMLGTVNMNFPLLRTQVKGLQEPVQSLAKHVLEGEGRLRKRLLNIRDRKLTCTRIRCHGDYHLGQVLYTGKDFIIIDFEGEPARPLNVRRLKESPLRDVAGMLRSFHYAALASSIGLVEGVRPEDFSLLEPWARYWQRWVSVSYLKAYLSIKEVRDILPPSSDDIQILLNGYLLQKAIYELGYELNNRPDWVRIPLDGILQILEVD
;
A
#
# COMPACT_ATOMS: atom_id res chain seq x y z
N ARG A 1 -2.27 30.07 -26.75
CA ARG A 1 -1.44 29.10 -27.55
C ARG A 1 -0.19 28.65 -26.79
N ARG A 2 0.67 29.56 -26.31
CA ARG A 2 1.88 29.19 -25.55
C ARG A 2 1.55 28.37 -24.30
N ASP A 3 0.54 28.77 -23.54
CA ASP A 3 0.12 28.05 -22.32
C ASP A 3 -0.38 26.64 -22.63
N PHE A 4 -1.18 26.49 -23.70
CA PHE A 4 -1.64 25.17 -24.16
C PHE A 4 -0.48 24.25 -24.56
N GLN A 5 0.51 24.77 -25.29
CA GLN A 5 1.71 23.98 -25.62
C GLN A 5 2.50 23.58 -24.37
N ALA A 6 2.60 24.48 -23.38
CA ALA A 6 3.22 24.15 -22.10
C ALA A 6 2.44 23.05 -21.37
N PHE A 7 1.11 23.16 -21.32
CA PHE A 7 0.22 22.15 -20.77
C PHE A 7 0.40 20.78 -21.43
N VAL A 8 0.35 20.70 -22.76
CA VAL A 8 0.51 19.43 -23.49
C VAL A 8 1.87 18.80 -23.21
N ARG A 9 2.96 19.58 -23.27
CA ARG A 9 4.31 19.09 -22.95
C ARG A 9 4.39 18.52 -21.54
N GLU A 10 3.79 19.20 -20.57
CA GLU A 10 3.85 18.85 -19.16
C GLU A 10 2.97 17.64 -18.83
N ALA A 11 1.84 17.48 -19.53
CA ALA A 11 1.03 16.24 -19.51
C ALA A 11 1.81 15.05 -20.09
N HIS A 12 2.43 15.22 -21.27
CA HIS A 12 3.25 14.18 -21.90
C HIS A 12 4.44 13.76 -21.05
N ARG A 13 5.09 14.71 -20.33
CA ARG A 13 6.17 14.41 -19.38
C ARG A 13 5.73 13.46 -18.25
N ARG A 14 4.46 13.53 -17.85
CA ARG A 14 3.84 12.61 -16.87
C ARG A 14 3.27 11.34 -17.50
N GLY A 15 3.44 11.15 -18.81
CA GLY A 15 2.87 10.02 -19.54
C GLY A 15 1.35 10.08 -19.70
N LEU A 16 0.73 11.26 -19.54
CA LEU A 16 -0.69 11.51 -19.77
C LEU A 16 -0.91 11.99 -21.21
N ARG A 17 -1.91 11.43 -21.89
CA ARG A 17 -2.33 11.89 -23.22
C ARG A 17 -3.39 12.98 -23.09
N VAL A 18 -3.48 13.86 -24.08
CA VAL A 18 -4.44 14.97 -24.14
C VAL A 18 -5.35 14.82 -25.34
N ILE A 19 -6.66 14.83 -25.10
CA ILE A 19 -7.71 14.84 -26.12
C ILE A 19 -8.44 16.18 -26.01
N THR A 20 -8.82 16.75 -27.14
CA THR A 20 -9.61 17.99 -27.17
C THR A 20 -10.88 17.81 -28.00
N GLU A 21 -11.85 18.69 -27.79
CA GLU A 21 -13.04 18.78 -28.64
C GLU A 21 -12.68 19.26 -30.04
N LEU A 22 -13.36 18.72 -31.04
CA LEU A 22 -13.48 19.26 -32.37
C LEU A 22 -14.96 19.34 -32.72
N VAL A 23 -15.52 20.54 -32.55
CA VAL A 23 -16.89 20.86 -32.98
C VAL A 23 -16.91 20.97 -34.49
N VAL A 24 -17.33 19.89 -35.14
CA VAL A 24 -17.33 19.76 -36.60
C VAL A 24 -18.64 20.24 -37.22
N ASN A 25 -19.77 20.09 -36.54
CA ASN A 25 -21.07 20.34 -37.14
C ASN A 25 -21.37 21.83 -37.42
N HIS A 26 -21.07 22.70 -36.45
CA HIS A 26 -21.54 24.08 -36.45
C HIS A 26 -20.47 25.04 -35.92
N THR A 27 -20.71 26.34 -36.10
CA THR A 27 -19.89 27.41 -35.51
C THR A 27 -20.77 28.40 -34.77
N SER A 28 -20.21 29.27 -33.93
CA SER A 28 -20.98 30.43 -33.45
C SER A 28 -21.40 31.34 -34.61
N ASP A 29 -22.56 31.97 -34.51
CA ASP A 29 -23.01 33.05 -35.40
C ASP A 29 -22.04 34.26 -35.38
N GLN A 30 -21.23 34.40 -34.34
CA GLN A 30 -20.16 35.40 -34.26
C GLN A 30 -18.91 35.01 -35.05
N HIS A 31 -18.83 33.77 -35.54
CA HIS A 31 -17.67 33.30 -36.28
C HIS A 31 -17.47 34.14 -37.56
N PRO A 32 -16.22 34.52 -37.90
CA PRO A 32 -15.95 35.32 -39.09
C PRO A 32 -16.48 34.71 -40.39
N TRP A 33 -16.63 33.38 -40.46
CA TRP A 33 -17.27 32.71 -41.60
C TRP A 33 -18.76 33.07 -41.71
N PHE A 34 -19.54 32.96 -40.63
CA PHE A 34 -20.97 33.30 -40.64
C PHE A 34 -21.20 34.78 -40.89
N GLN A 35 -20.39 35.63 -40.26
CA GLN A 35 -20.46 37.09 -40.45
C GLN A 35 -20.21 37.51 -41.90
N ARG A 36 -19.36 36.76 -42.64
CA ARG A 36 -19.19 36.94 -44.09
C ARG A 36 -20.37 36.34 -44.86
N ALA A 37 -20.80 35.12 -44.51
CA ALA A 37 -21.86 34.40 -45.20
C ALA A 37 -23.20 35.14 -45.19
N ARG A 38 -23.57 35.75 -44.05
CA ARG A 38 -24.83 36.51 -43.91
C ARG A 38 -24.86 37.81 -44.70
N LYS A 39 -23.69 38.38 -45.04
CA LYS A 39 -23.54 39.60 -45.86
C LYS A 39 -23.28 39.31 -47.33
N ALA A 40 -23.00 38.05 -47.67
CA ALA A 40 -22.64 37.66 -49.02
C ALA A 40 -23.89 37.41 -49.88
N PRO A 41 -23.88 37.73 -51.19
CA PRO A 41 -25.01 37.47 -52.08
C PRO A 41 -25.39 35.98 -52.12
N PRO A 42 -26.68 35.64 -52.33
CA PRO A 42 -27.13 34.26 -52.56
C PRO A 42 -26.29 33.54 -53.63
N GLY A 43 -25.95 32.27 -53.39
CA GLY A 43 -25.14 31.44 -54.29
C GLY A 43 -23.64 31.73 -54.33
N SER A 44 -23.16 32.77 -53.64
CA SER A 44 -21.73 33.11 -53.60
C SER A 44 -20.88 32.14 -52.78
N LYS A 45 -19.56 32.14 -53.01
CA LYS A 45 -18.59 31.30 -52.28
C LYS A 45 -18.77 31.37 -50.76
N TRP A 46 -18.89 32.58 -50.20
CA TRP A 46 -19.00 32.77 -48.75
C TRP A 46 -20.39 32.46 -48.22
N ARG A 47 -21.44 32.65 -49.03
CA ARG A 47 -22.81 32.28 -48.66
C ARG A 47 -22.93 30.79 -48.38
N ASN A 48 -22.37 29.97 -49.27
CA ASN A 48 -22.47 28.52 -49.24
C ASN A 48 -21.62 27.84 -48.15
N TRP A 49 -21.04 28.59 -47.21
CA TRP A 49 -20.39 27.99 -46.03
C TRP A 49 -21.41 27.47 -45.00
N TYR A 50 -22.64 27.94 -45.08
CA TYR A 50 -23.75 27.57 -44.20
C TYR A 50 -24.94 27.15 -45.04
N VAL A 51 -25.91 26.49 -44.41
CA VAL A 51 -27.12 25.99 -45.07
C VAL A 51 -28.21 27.07 -44.97
N TRP A 52 -28.75 27.50 -46.11
CA TRP A 52 -29.71 28.60 -46.24
C TRP A 52 -30.96 28.15 -46.98
N SER A 53 -32.11 28.73 -46.62
CA SER A 53 -33.38 28.53 -47.32
C SER A 53 -34.20 29.83 -47.35
N GLU A 54 -35.05 29.98 -48.36
CA GLU A 54 -36.04 31.07 -48.41
C GLU A 54 -37.20 30.82 -47.44
N THR A 55 -37.47 29.56 -47.11
CA THR A 55 -38.55 29.13 -46.24
C THR A 55 -38.08 28.13 -45.18
N PRO A 56 -38.78 28.00 -44.05
CA PRO A 56 -38.41 27.04 -43.00
C PRO A 56 -39.00 25.64 -43.23
N GLU A 57 -39.49 25.32 -44.43
CA GLU A 57 -40.21 24.05 -44.69
C GLU A 57 -39.31 22.87 -45.04
N LEU A 58 -38.05 23.12 -45.40
CA LEU A 58 -37.10 22.05 -45.74
C LEU A 58 -36.74 21.21 -44.51
N TYR A 59 -36.50 19.91 -44.73
CA TYR A 59 -36.11 18.92 -43.73
C TYR A 59 -37.14 18.72 -42.60
N SER A 60 -38.43 18.79 -42.93
CA SER A 60 -39.55 18.76 -41.98
C SER A 60 -39.62 17.53 -41.07
N ASP A 61 -39.04 16.40 -41.50
CA ASP A 61 -39.01 15.15 -40.74
C ASP A 61 -37.91 15.11 -39.65
N THR A 62 -37.10 16.16 -39.54
CA THR A 62 -36.00 16.26 -38.58
C THR A 62 -36.51 16.72 -37.21
N ARG A 63 -36.11 16.00 -36.16
CA ARG A 63 -36.45 16.38 -34.77
C ARG A 63 -35.68 17.64 -34.32
N ILE A 64 -36.26 18.36 -33.36
CA ILE A 64 -35.57 19.42 -32.61
C ILE A 64 -34.89 18.79 -31.38
N ILE A 65 -33.60 19.04 -31.18
CA ILE A 65 -32.81 18.50 -30.06
C ILE A 65 -33.11 19.30 -28.77
N PHE A 66 -32.94 20.63 -28.82
CA PHE A 66 -33.18 21.52 -27.67
C PHE A 66 -34.61 22.06 -27.61
N LYS A 67 -35.57 21.14 -27.44
CA LYS A 67 -37.01 21.43 -27.47
C LYS A 67 -37.49 22.48 -26.45
N ASP A 68 -36.75 22.65 -25.35
CA ASP A 68 -37.11 23.62 -24.30
C ASP A 68 -36.77 25.07 -24.71
N THR A 69 -35.93 25.26 -25.73
CA THR A 69 -35.42 26.58 -26.15
C THR A 69 -35.74 26.90 -27.61
N GLU A 70 -35.56 25.94 -28.52
CA GLU A 70 -35.73 26.15 -29.96
C GLU A 70 -37.09 25.64 -30.44
N HIS A 71 -37.77 26.46 -31.24
CA HIS A 71 -39.09 26.11 -31.81
C HIS A 71 -38.99 25.54 -33.23
N SER A 72 -37.83 25.70 -33.88
CA SER A 72 -37.53 25.21 -35.22
C SER A 72 -36.03 24.99 -35.37
N ASN A 73 -35.62 24.16 -36.32
CA ASN A 73 -34.22 24.03 -36.75
C ASN A 73 -33.85 25.11 -37.80
N TRP A 74 -34.77 26.01 -38.13
CA TRP A 74 -34.57 27.14 -39.03
C TRP A 74 -34.78 28.47 -38.29
N SER A 75 -33.80 29.38 -38.40
CA SER A 75 -33.88 30.73 -37.85
C SER A 75 -33.75 31.79 -38.93
N TRP A 76 -34.58 32.83 -38.88
CA TRP A 76 -34.54 33.95 -39.83
C TRP A 76 -33.37 34.90 -39.53
N ASP A 77 -32.48 35.11 -40.51
CA ASP A 77 -31.43 36.12 -40.39
C ASP A 77 -31.84 37.43 -41.10
N PRO A 78 -31.95 38.56 -40.37
CA PRO A 78 -32.45 39.81 -40.93
C PRO A 78 -31.50 40.50 -41.90
N VAL A 79 -30.20 40.17 -41.89
CA VAL A 79 -29.19 40.74 -42.80
C VAL A 79 -29.19 39.99 -44.12
N ALA A 80 -29.22 38.66 -44.02
CA ALA A 80 -29.28 37.73 -45.14
C ALA A 80 -30.65 37.69 -45.83
N LYS A 81 -31.71 38.09 -45.12
CA LYS A 81 -33.11 37.95 -45.54
C LYS A 81 -33.45 36.52 -45.98
N ALA A 82 -32.99 35.55 -45.20
CA ALA A 82 -33.21 34.13 -45.44
C ALA A 82 -33.13 33.37 -44.11
N TYR A 83 -33.66 32.15 -44.10
CA TYR A 83 -33.49 31.22 -42.99
C TYR A 83 -32.14 30.52 -43.08
N PHE A 84 -31.50 30.27 -41.94
CA PHE A 84 -30.33 29.39 -41.84
C PHE A 84 -30.63 28.20 -40.93
N TRP A 85 -29.99 27.08 -41.23
CA TRP A 85 -30.15 25.83 -40.49
C TRP A 85 -29.29 25.80 -39.22
N HIS A 86 -29.84 25.23 -38.16
CA HIS A 86 -29.14 24.90 -36.93
C HIS A 86 -29.77 23.69 -36.25
N ARG A 87 -28.96 22.70 -35.85
CA ARG A 87 -29.43 21.54 -35.07
C ARG A 87 -29.51 21.80 -33.57
N PHE A 88 -28.73 22.77 -33.11
CA PHE A 88 -28.61 23.19 -31.71
C PHE A 88 -29.25 24.58 -31.56
N PHE A 89 -28.63 25.49 -30.81
CA PHE A 89 -29.16 26.84 -30.65
C PHE A 89 -29.08 27.65 -31.95
N SER A 90 -29.97 28.61 -32.11
CA SER A 90 -29.98 29.55 -33.24
C SER A 90 -28.67 30.34 -33.40
N HIS A 91 -27.92 30.57 -32.32
CA HIS A 91 -26.58 31.18 -32.38
C HIS A 91 -25.45 30.17 -32.73
N GLN A 92 -25.79 28.94 -33.12
CA GLN A 92 -24.90 27.88 -33.57
C GLN A 92 -25.26 27.44 -35.00
N PRO A 93 -25.12 28.31 -36.03
CA PRO A 93 -25.40 27.95 -37.41
C PRO A 93 -24.54 26.78 -37.92
N ASP A 94 -25.20 25.84 -38.58
CA ASP A 94 -24.61 24.60 -39.10
C ASP A 94 -23.79 24.85 -40.37
N LEU A 95 -22.63 24.19 -40.43
CA LEU A 95 -21.73 24.26 -41.58
C LEU A 95 -22.27 23.43 -42.74
N ASN A 96 -22.19 23.96 -43.95
CA ASN A 96 -22.64 23.24 -45.14
C ASN A 96 -21.56 22.26 -45.62
N TYR A 97 -21.72 20.97 -45.31
CA TYR A 97 -20.78 19.93 -45.70
C TYR A 97 -20.85 19.50 -47.17
N ASP A 98 -21.89 19.88 -47.93
CA ASP A 98 -21.88 19.71 -49.39
C ASP A 98 -20.83 20.61 -50.06
N ASN A 99 -20.44 21.70 -49.39
CA ASN A 99 -19.39 22.59 -49.87
C ASN A 99 -17.98 22.01 -49.61
N PRO A 100 -17.17 21.72 -50.66
CA PRO A 100 -15.82 21.18 -50.49
C PRO A 100 -14.86 22.12 -49.74
N GLU A 101 -15.09 23.44 -49.78
CA GLU A 101 -14.24 24.40 -49.05
C GLU A 101 -14.45 24.32 -47.53
N VAL A 102 -15.66 23.99 -47.07
CA VAL A 102 -15.96 23.73 -45.66
C VAL A 102 -15.22 22.48 -45.21
N ARG A 103 -15.34 21.37 -45.95
CA ARG A 103 -14.60 20.12 -45.69
C ARG A 103 -13.09 20.36 -45.61
N LYS A 104 -12.54 21.14 -46.55
CA LYS A 104 -11.12 21.54 -46.56
C LYS A 104 -10.71 22.35 -45.32
N ALA A 105 -11.58 23.25 -44.84
CA ALA A 105 -11.32 24.03 -43.64
C ALA A 105 -11.24 23.16 -42.39
N ILE A 106 -12.12 22.15 -42.28
CA ILE A 106 -12.12 21.20 -41.16
C ILE A 106 -10.81 20.40 -41.09
N PHE A 107 -10.28 19.93 -42.23
CA PHE A 107 -8.94 19.31 -42.26
C PHE A 107 -7.85 20.23 -41.70
N GLY A 108 -7.92 21.53 -42.02
CA GLY A 108 -6.96 22.52 -41.51
C GLY A 108 -7.05 22.73 -40.00
N VAL A 109 -8.26 22.76 -39.43
CA VAL A 109 -8.46 22.90 -37.97
C VAL A 109 -7.95 21.66 -37.24
N LEU A 110 -8.24 20.48 -37.78
CA LEU A 110 -7.73 19.21 -37.26
C LEU A 110 -6.20 19.18 -37.27
N ASP A 111 -5.59 19.51 -38.41
CA ASP A 111 -4.13 19.51 -38.58
C ASP A 111 -3.46 20.44 -37.57
N PHE A 112 -4.03 21.62 -37.37
CA PHE A 112 -3.52 22.60 -36.42
C PHE A 112 -3.39 22.03 -35.00
N TRP A 113 -4.41 21.32 -34.50
CA TRP A 113 -4.38 20.76 -33.14
C TRP A 113 -3.46 19.54 -33.02
N LEU A 114 -3.46 18.65 -34.01
CA LEU A 114 -2.59 17.48 -34.00
C LEU A 114 -1.11 17.85 -34.13
N GLU A 115 -0.78 18.88 -34.92
CA GLU A 115 0.57 19.47 -35.02
C GLU A 115 1.00 20.15 -33.71
N LEU A 116 0.06 20.68 -32.93
CA LEU A 116 0.32 21.22 -31.59
C LEU A 116 0.61 20.15 -30.53
N GLY A 117 0.41 18.88 -30.85
CA GLY A 117 0.76 17.74 -29.99
C GLY A 117 -0.43 16.97 -29.41
N VAL A 118 -1.68 17.39 -29.68
CA VAL A 118 -2.89 16.71 -29.22
C VAL A 118 -2.92 15.25 -29.67
N ASP A 119 -3.30 14.34 -28.78
CA ASP A 119 -3.26 12.89 -28.98
C ASP A 119 -4.53 12.30 -29.58
N GLY A 120 -5.65 13.01 -29.50
CA GLY A 120 -6.89 12.61 -30.12
C GLY A 120 -7.91 13.74 -30.12
N LEU A 121 -8.99 13.56 -30.89
CA LEU A 121 -10.05 14.55 -31.01
C LEU A 121 -11.39 13.89 -30.72
N ARG A 122 -12.18 14.50 -29.82
CA ARG A 122 -13.60 14.16 -29.66
C ARG A 122 -14.37 14.88 -30.76
N LEU A 123 -15.03 14.12 -31.63
CA LEU A 123 -15.83 14.65 -32.73
C LEU A 123 -17.25 14.88 -32.20
N ASP A 124 -17.53 16.13 -31.88
CA ASP A 124 -18.80 16.59 -31.30
C ASP A 124 -19.88 16.67 -32.38
N ALA A 125 -21.10 16.28 -32.03
CA ALA A 125 -22.28 16.38 -32.90
C ALA A 125 -22.13 15.67 -34.27
N VAL A 126 -21.35 14.59 -34.32
CA VAL A 126 -21.00 13.92 -35.57
C VAL A 126 -22.17 13.34 -36.39
N PRO A 127 -23.32 12.94 -35.82
CA PRO A 127 -24.41 12.41 -36.64
C PRO A 127 -25.10 13.39 -37.58
N TYR A 128 -24.83 14.68 -37.44
CA TYR A 128 -25.66 15.74 -38.00
C TYR A 128 -25.03 16.51 -39.16
N LEU A 129 -23.88 16.06 -39.69
CA LEU A 129 -23.07 16.85 -40.63
C LEU A 129 -23.74 17.15 -41.98
N PHE A 130 -24.61 16.26 -42.47
CA PHE A 130 -25.30 16.42 -43.75
C PHE A 130 -26.81 16.31 -43.58
N GLU A 131 -27.54 17.07 -44.39
CA GLU A 131 -29.00 17.10 -44.42
C GLU A 131 -29.55 16.70 -45.79
N ARG A 132 -30.64 15.90 -45.80
CA ARG A 132 -31.31 15.44 -47.02
C ARG A 132 -32.82 15.43 -46.84
N GLU A 133 -33.53 15.88 -47.87
CA GLU A 133 -34.99 15.83 -47.92
C GLU A 133 -35.52 14.39 -47.84
N GLY A 134 -36.64 14.22 -47.14
CA GLY A 134 -37.25 12.90 -46.91
C GLY A 134 -36.46 11.99 -45.97
N THR A 135 -35.54 12.54 -45.19
CA THR A 135 -34.77 11.82 -44.14
C THR A 135 -34.87 12.57 -42.82
N ASN A 136 -34.48 11.91 -41.72
CA ASN A 136 -34.36 12.55 -40.41
C ASN A 136 -33.09 13.40 -40.24
N CYS A 137 -32.24 13.50 -41.28
CA CYS A 137 -30.96 14.21 -41.26
C CYS A 137 -29.99 13.75 -40.14
N GLU A 138 -30.03 12.46 -39.78
CA GLU A 138 -29.08 11.84 -38.84
C GLU A 138 -28.45 10.61 -39.47
N ASN A 139 -27.18 10.32 -39.16
CA ASN A 139 -26.47 9.10 -39.58
C ASN A 139 -26.42 8.88 -41.11
N LEU A 140 -26.46 9.95 -41.90
CA LEU A 140 -26.51 9.83 -43.36
C LEU A 140 -25.23 9.20 -43.94
N PRO A 141 -25.31 8.43 -45.04
CA PRO A 141 -24.14 7.80 -45.66
C PRO A 141 -23.01 8.78 -46.01
N GLU A 142 -23.35 10.02 -46.40
CA GLU A 142 -22.39 11.08 -46.69
C GLU A 142 -21.60 11.52 -45.46
N THR A 143 -22.23 11.54 -44.29
CA THR A 143 -21.59 11.80 -42.99
C THR A 143 -20.50 10.75 -42.75
N HIS A 144 -20.85 9.46 -42.85
CA HIS A 144 -19.90 8.36 -42.70
C HIS A 144 -18.77 8.41 -43.74
N ALA A 145 -19.08 8.69 -45.01
CA ALA A 145 -18.08 8.83 -46.07
C ALA A 145 -17.07 9.95 -45.78
N PHE A 146 -17.54 11.07 -45.23
CA PHE A 146 -16.65 12.16 -44.81
C PHE A 146 -15.77 11.76 -43.62
N LEU A 147 -16.31 11.05 -42.62
CA LEU A 147 -15.52 10.53 -41.49
C LEU A 147 -14.41 9.56 -41.92
N LYS A 148 -14.69 8.68 -42.90
CA LYS A 148 -13.65 7.81 -43.49
C LYS A 148 -12.53 8.61 -44.13
N THR A 149 -12.89 9.71 -44.78
CA THR A 149 -11.92 10.62 -45.39
C THR A 149 -11.08 11.32 -44.32
N LEU A 150 -11.70 11.78 -43.23
CA LEU A 150 -11.00 12.34 -42.06
C LEU A 150 -10.03 11.34 -41.43
N ARG A 151 -10.48 10.10 -41.23
CA ARG A 151 -9.67 9.02 -40.67
C ARG A 151 -8.47 8.71 -41.54
N THR A 152 -8.69 8.56 -42.84
CA THR A 152 -7.63 8.33 -43.82
C THR A 152 -6.59 9.44 -43.83
N HIS A 153 -7.03 10.71 -43.69
CA HIS A 153 -6.13 11.86 -43.61
C HIS A 153 -5.25 11.81 -42.36
N VAL A 154 -5.85 11.53 -41.19
CA VAL A 154 -5.12 11.40 -39.92
C VAL A 154 -4.11 10.27 -39.97
N ASP A 155 -4.53 9.07 -40.41
CA ASP A 155 -3.67 7.88 -40.43
C ASP A 155 -2.47 8.06 -41.37
N LYS A 156 -2.62 8.83 -42.46
CA LYS A 156 -1.52 9.16 -43.38
C LYS A 156 -0.52 10.16 -42.78
N LYS A 157 -1.00 11.15 -42.03
CA LYS A 157 -0.19 12.30 -41.58
C LYS A 157 0.35 12.15 -40.16
N PHE A 158 -0.41 11.51 -39.26
CA PHE A 158 -0.10 11.43 -37.84
C PHE A 158 -0.15 9.99 -37.33
N LYS A 159 0.89 9.58 -36.59
CA LYS A 159 0.93 8.24 -35.99
C LYS A 159 0.27 8.25 -34.61
N ASN A 160 -0.45 7.17 -34.28
CA ASN A 160 -1.03 6.90 -32.95
C ASN A 160 -1.96 8.01 -32.42
N ARG A 161 -2.65 8.71 -33.30
CA ARG A 161 -3.73 9.64 -32.95
C ARG A 161 -5.08 8.95 -33.13
N PHE A 162 -6.11 9.43 -32.45
CA PHE A 162 -7.40 8.77 -32.53
C PHE A 162 -8.59 9.74 -32.50
N PHE A 163 -9.74 9.23 -32.93
CA PHE A 163 -11.02 9.92 -32.86
C PHE A 163 -11.94 9.25 -31.86
N LEU A 164 -12.63 10.07 -31.09
CA LEU A 164 -13.72 9.67 -30.20
C LEU A 164 -15.01 10.32 -30.71
N ALA A 165 -15.89 9.54 -31.32
CA ALA A 165 -17.19 10.01 -31.75
C ALA A 165 -18.10 10.27 -30.55
N GLU A 166 -18.88 11.34 -30.66
CA GLU A 166 -20.08 11.54 -29.87
C GLU A 166 -21.32 11.25 -30.74
N ALA A 167 -21.68 9.98 -30.86
CA ALA A 167 -22.91 9.57 -31.51
C ALA A 167 -23.89 8.98 -30.48
N ASN A 168 -24.74 9.86 -29.90
CA ASN A 168 -25.84 9.45 -29.03
C ASN A 168 -26.98 8.88 -29.88
N GLN A 169 -26.87 7.60 -30.26
CA GLN A 169 -27.78 6.88 -31.16
C GLN A 169 -28.13 5.50 -30.56
N TRP A 170 -29.07 4.78 -31.18
CA TRP A 170 -29.35 3.37 -30.86
C TRP A 170 -28.10 2.49 -31.12
N PRO A 171 -27.99 1.30 -30.49
CA PRO A 171 -26.76 0.48 -30.53
C PRO A 171 -26.20 0.22 -31.94
N GLU A 172 -27.07 -0.07 -32.91
CA GLU A 172 -26.69 -0.40 -34.28
C GLU A 172 -26.10 0.81 -35.00
N ASP A 173 -26.78 1.95 -34.88
CA ASP A 173 -26.35 3.21 -35.47
C ASP A 173 -25.09 3.75 -34.80
N ALA A 174 -24.97 3.62 -33.47
CA ALA A 174 -23.77 4.00 -32.73
C ALA A 174 -22.56 3.13 -33.15
N ALA A 175 -22.75 1.84 -33.39
CA ALA A 175 -21.70 0.95 -33.87
C ALA A 175 -21.26 1.27 -35.31
N ALA A 176 -22.14 1.82 -36.14
CA ALA A 176 -21.82 2.18 -37.53
C ALA A 176 -20.67 3.22 -37.63
N TYR A 177 -20.48 4.07 -36.62
CA TYR A 177 -19.39 5.08 -36.57
C TYR A 177 -17.98 4.49 -36.42
N PHE A 178 -17.86 3.19 -36.20
CA PHE A 178 -16.57 2.49 -36.31
C PHE A 178 -16.21 2.15 -37.77
N GLY A 179 -17.18 2.16 -38.67
CA GLY A 179 -17.03 1.65 -40.03
C GLY A 179 -16.56 0.20 -40.02
N GLN A 180 -15.58 -0.11 -40.87
CA GLN A 180 -14.85 -1.38 -40.85
C GLN A 180 -13.48 -1.23 -40.15
N GLY A 181 -13.41 -0.31 -39.17
CA GLY A 181 -12.17 0.14 -38.54
C GLY A 181 -11.54 1.36 -39.21
N ASP A 182 -12.25 1.94 -40.19
CA ASP A 182 -11.83 3.02 -41.10
C ASP A 182 -12.52 4.36 -40.83
N GLU A 183 -13.31 4.48 -39.76
CA GLU A 183 -13.96 5.73 -39.32
C GLU A 183 -13.39 6.19 -37.96
N CYS A 184 -14.18 6.13 -36.89
CA CYS A 184 -13.74 6.50 -35.56
C CYS A 184 -13.07 5.33 -34.84
N HIS A 185 -12.07 5.64 -34.02
CA HIS A 185 -11.39 4.62 -33.22
C HIS A 185 -12.21 4.28 -31.99
N MET A 186 -12.89 5.29 -31.44
CA MET A 186 -13.74 5.17 -30.29
C MET A 186 -15.08 5.85 -30.56
N ASN A 187 -16.13 5.33 -29.92
CA ASN A 187 -17.43 5.99 -29.80
C ASN A 187 -17.91 5.82 -28.36
N PHE A 188 -18.65 6.79 -27.83
CA PHE A 188 -19.25 6.67 -26.51
C PHE A 188 -20.38 5.63 -26.51
N HIS A 189 -20.40 4.78 -25.48
CA HIS A 189 -21.44 3.77 -25.33
C HIS A 189 -22.71 4.35 -24.67
N PHE A 190 -23.32 5.34 -25.34
CA PHE A 190 -24.57 5.97 -24.89
C PHE A 190 -25.70 4.97 -24.58
N PRO A 191 -25.92 3.90 -25.38
CA PRO A 191 -26.99 2.95 -25.09
C PRO A 191 -26.90 2.27 -23.72
N LEU A 192 -25.67 1.91 -23.29
CA LEU A 192 -25.43 1.20 -22.03
C LEU A 192 -25.67 2.10 -20.81
N MET A 193 -25.30 3.38 -20.89
CA MET A 193 -25.28 4.29 -19.74
C MET A 193 -26.63 4.37 -19.00
N PRO A 194 -27.79 4.65 -19.64
CA PRO A 194 -29.07 4.69 -18.94
C PRO A 194 -29.48 3.34 -18.34
N ARG A 195 -29.14 2.23 -19.02
CA ARG A 195 -29.52 0.88 -18.58
C ARG A 195 -28.77 0.45 -17.32
N LEU A 196 -27.55 0.96 -17.08
CA LEU A 196 -26.85 0.78 -15.80
C LEU A 196 -27.67 1.35 -14.64
N PHE A 197 -28.20 2.57 -14.78
CA PHE A 197 -29.03 3.21 -13.75
C PHE A 197 -30.36 2.49 -13.56
N MET A 198 -31.02 2.10 -14.66
CA MET A 198 -32.27 1.35 -14.62
C MET A 198 -32.08 0.00 -13.94
N SER A 199 -31.09 -0.79 -14.33
CA SER A 199 -30.82 -2.11 -13.75
C SER A 199 -30.55 -2.06 -12.26
N MET A 200 -29.78 -1.07 -11.80
CA MET A 200 -29.55 -0.86 -10.37
C MET A 200 -30.87 -0.54 -9.64
N GLN A 201 -31.69 0.38 -10.16
CA GLN A 201 -32.92 0.78 -9.49
C GLN A 201 -34.01 -0.30 -9.53
N MET A 202 -34.15 -1.00 -10.66
CA MET A 202 -35.09 -2.12 -10.84
C MET A 202 -34.65 -3.36 -10.07
N GLU A 203 -33.40 -3.39 -9.61
CA GLU A 203 -32.74 -4.58 -9.04
C GLU A 203 -32.78 -5.76 -10.03
N ASP A 204 -32.66 -5.50 -11.33
CA ASP A 204 -32.74 -6.50 -12.39
C ASP A 204 -31.64 -6.27 -13.42
N ARG A 205 -30.89 -7.32 -13.74
CA ARG A 205 -29.80 -7.28 -14.73
C ARG A 205 -30.28 -7.21 -16.18
N PHE A 206 -31.56 -7.49 -16.44
CA PHE A 206 -32.10 -7.63 -17.79
C PHE A 206 -31.82 -6.42 -18.70
N PRO A 207 -32.05 -5.16 -18.31
CA PRO A 207 -31.74 -4.00 -19.17
C PRO A 207 -30.28 -3.93 -19.65
N ILE A 208 -29.32 -4.31 -18.80
CA ILE A 208 -27.89 -4.33 -19.18
C ILE A 208 -27.60 -5.44 -20.19
N ILE A 209 -28.14 -6.65 -19.97
CA ILE A 209 -27.90 -7.78 -20.88
C ILE A 209 -28.55 -7.52 -22.23
N ASP A 210 -29.82 -7.10 -22.22
CA ASP A 210 -30.61 -6.84 -23.43
C ASP A 210 -29.95 -5.81 -24.34
N ILE A 211 -29.48 -4.68 -23.78
CA ILE A 211 -28.84 -3.65 -24.60
C ILE A 211 -27.46 -4.08 -25.14
N LEU A 212 -26.73 -4.92 -24.40
CA LEU A 212 -25.44 -5.43 -24.85
C LEU A 212 -25.59 -6.53 -25.90
N ASP A 213 -26.63 -7.36 -25.81
CA ASP A 213 -26.96 -8.36 -26.83
C ASP A 213 -27.40 -7.71 -28.15
N GLN A 214 -28.06 -6.55 -28.08
CA GLN A 214 -28.41 -5.74 -29.26
C GLN A 214 -27.20 -4.96 -29.83
N THR A 215 -26.14 -4.76 -29.05
CA THR A 215 -24.98 -3.98 -29.49
C THR A 215 -24.10 -4.81 -30.44
N PRO A 216 -23.93 -4.40 -31.72
CA PRO A 216 -23.12 -5.17 -32.66
C PRO A 216 -21.65 -5.29 -32.25
N ALA A 217 -21.00 -6.36 -32.71
CA ALA A 217 -19.55 -6.51 -32.58
C ALA A 217 -18.82 -5.39 -33.33
N ILE A 218 -17.77 -4.87 -32.71
CA ILE A 218 -16.97 -3.77 -33.26
C ILE A 218 -15.66 -4.30 -33.88
N PRO A 219 -15.03 -3.57 -34.83
CA PRO A 219 -13.71 -3.93 -35.35
C PRO A 219 -12.64 -4.04 -34.25
N GLU A 220 -11.67 -4.95 -34.40
CA GLU A 220 -10.63 -5.23 -33.39
C GLU A 220 -9.79 -4.01 -33.01
N SER A 221 -9.60 -3.07 -33.94
CA SER A 221 -8.85 -1.83 -33.74
C SER A 221 -9.66 -0.72 -33.05
N CYS A 222 -10.95 -0.92 -32.82
CA CYS A 222 -11.87 0.04 -32.24
C CYS A 222 -12.17 -0.26 -30.76
N GLN A 223 -12.77 0.71 -30.06
CA GLN A 223 -13.05 0.58 -28.63
C GLN A 223 -14.22 1.46 -28.17
N TRP A 224 -15.08 0.94 -27.30
CA TRP A 224 -16.11 1.74 -26.64
C TRP A 224 -15.54 2.70 -25.58
N GLY A 225 -16.04 3.93 -25.55
CA GLY A 225 -15.87 4.89 -24.46
C GLY A 225 -17.00 4.74 -23.43
N LEU A 226 -16.68 4.27 -22.23
CA LEU A 226 -17.66 4.05 -21.17
C LEU A 226 -17.71 5.26 -20.24
N PHE A 227 -18.89 5.64 -19.78
CA PHE A 227 -19.06 6.75 -18.82
C PHE A 227 -20.35 6.56 -18.02
N LEU A 228 -20.43 7.21 -16.86
CA LEU A 228 -21.65 7.27 -16.04
C LEU A 228 -22.36 8.60 -16.21
N ARG A 229 -21.61 9.70 -16.16
CA ARG A 229 -22.07 11.06 -16.46
C ARG A 229 -21.00 11.83 -17.21
N ASN A 230 -21.36 13.01 -17.69
CA ASN A 230 -20.52 13.93 -18.43
C ASN A 230 -20.91 15.38 -18.07
N HIS A 231 -20.48 16.33 -18.90
CA HIS A 231 -20.79 17.75 -18.74
C HIS A 231 -22.21 18.14 -19.20
N ASP A 232 -22.98 17.21 -19.75
CA ASP A 232 -24.36 17.39 -20.16
C ASP A 232 -25.32 16.73 -19.17
N GLU A 233 -26.61 16.77 -19.47
CA GLU A 233 -27.62 16.00 -18.79
C GLU A 233 -27.43 14.49 -18.98
N LEU A 234 -28.08 13.70 -18.13
CA LEU A 234 -28.27 12.29 -18.39
C LEU A 234 -29.30 12.21 -19.51
N THR A 235 -28.81 12.06 -20.74
CA THR A 235 -29.64 11.99 -21.93
C THR A 235 -30.54 10.75 -21.90
N LEU A 236 -31.81 10.96 -22.20
CA LEU A 236 -32.86 9.95 -22.36
C LEU A 236 -33.49 10.07 -23.75
N GLU A 237 -32.71 10.51 -24.75
CA GLU A 237 -33.16 10.55 -26.15
C GLU A 237 -33.30 9.14 -26.72
N MET A 238 -32.28 8.31 -26.53
CA MET A 238 -32.18 6.95 -27.10
C MET A 238 -32.63 5.88 -26.09
N VAL A 239 -33.82 6.11 -25.53
CA VAL A 239 -34.58 5.16 -24.71
C VAL A 239 -36.03 5.20 -25.18
N THR A 240 -36.79 4.14 -24.90
CA THR A 240 -38.24 4.13 -25.15
C THR A 240 -38.97 5.14 -24.26
N ASP A 241 -40.18 5.52 -24.64
CA ASP A 241 -40.99 6.47 -23.86
C ASP A 241 -41.28 5.95 -22.44
N GLU A 242 -41.54 4.66 -22.29
CA GLU A 242 -41.78 4.01 -20.99
C GLU A 242 -40.53 4.04 -20.08
N GLU A 243 -39.35 3.76 -20.65
CA GLU A 243 -38.08 3.84 -19.92
C GLU A 243 -37.77 5.28 -19.52
N ARG A 244 -38.06 6.26 -20.39
CA ARG A 244 -37.87 7.69 -20.11
C ARG A 244 -38.74 8.13 -18.92
N ASP A 245 -40.02 7.77 -18.93
CA ASP A 245 -40.95 8.08 -17.85
C ASP A 245 -40.54 7.40 -16.53
N TYR A 246 -40.04 6.16 -16.60
CA TYR A 246 -39.46 5.48 -15.45
C TYR A 246 -38.27 6.27 -14.88
N MET A 247 -37.32 6.65 -15.73
CA MET A 247 -36.11 7.40 -15.33
C MET A 247 -36.46 8.74 -14.70
N TYR A 248 -37.42 9.48 -15.27
CA TYR A 248 -37.88 10.74 -14.68
C TYR A 248 -38.53 10.56 -13.31
N ARG A 249 -39.36 9.53 -13.13
CA ARG A 249 -40.02 9.26 -11.86
C ARG A 249 -39.03 8.91 -10.75
N VAL A 250 -37.97 8.19 -11.08
CA VAL A 250 -36.96 7.72 -10.11
C VAL A 250 -35.92 8.78 -9.80
N PHE A 251 -35.35 9.42 -10.82
CA PHE A 251 -34.13 10.20 -10.69
C PHE A 251 -34.35 11.73 -10.76
N ALA A 252 -35.54 12.16 -11.19
CA ALA A 252 -35.90 13.58 -11.35
C ALA A 252 -37.25 13.89 -10.68
N HIS A 253 -37.29 13.76 -9.34
CA HIS A 253 -38.43 14.13 -8.50
C HIS A 253 -38.77 15.62 -8.64
N ASP A 254 -37.76 16.49 -8.65
CA ASP A 254 -37.93 17.90 -8.99
C ASP A 254 -38.00 18.05 -10.51
N LYS A 255 -39.07 18.68 -11.01
CA LYS A 255 -39.24 18.96 -12.43
C LYS A 255 -38.16 19.90 -12.97
N GLN A 256 -37.59 20.78 -12.14
CA GLN A 256 -36.49 21.65 -12.54
C GLN A 256 -35.20 20.87 -12.81
N ALA A 257 -35.05 19.63 -12.32
CA ALA A 257 -33.91 18.80 -12.65
C ALA A 257 -33.99 18.18 -14.06
N ARG A 258 -35.12 18.34 -14.76
CA ARG A 258 -35.32 17.89 -16.14
C ARG A 258 -34.94 19.01 -17.10
N ILE A 259 -34.35 18.65 -18.23
CA ILE A 259 -34.04 19.57 -19.33
C ILE A 259 -34.01 18.79 -20.64
N ASN A 260 -34.57 19.35 -21.70
CA ASN A 260 -34.77 18.69 -22.99
C ASN A 260 -35.37 17.28 -22.78
N LEU A 261 -34.71 16.24 -23.28
CA LEU A 261 -35.04 14.84 -23.01
C LEU A 261 -34.02 14.20 -22.06
N GLY A 262 -33.74 14.82 -20.91
CA GLY A 262 -32.79 14.26 -19.94
C GLY A 262 -32.84 14.86 -18.54
N ILE A 263 -31.87 14.48 -17.70
CA ILE A 263 -31.79 14.82 -16.27
C ILE A 263 -30.46 15.53 -15.94
N ARG A 264 -30.49 16.82 -15.62
CA ARG A 264 -29.30 17.67 -15.38
C ARG A 264 -28.75 17.58 -13.95
N ARG A 265 -28.41 16.37 -13.51
CA ARG A 265 -27.83 16.08 -12.20
C ARG A 265 -26.48 15.36 -12.31
N ARG A 266 -25.63 15.52 -11.29
CA ARG A 266 -24.36 14.76 -11.14
C ARG A 266 -24.63 13.34 -10.64
N LEU A 267 -23.61 12.47 -10.72
CA LEU A 267 -23.70 11.07 -10.29
C LEU A 267 -24.07 10.93 -8.81
N THR A 268 -23.36 11.60 -7.91
CA THR A 268 -23.60 11.47 -6.46
C THR A 268 -25.03 11.85 -6.06
N PRO A 269 -25.57 13.00 -6.51
CA PRO A 269 -26.96 13.35 -6.19
C PRO A 269 -28.01 12.44 -6.87
N LEU A 270 -27.72 11.89 -8.07
CA LEU A 270 -28.58 10.88 -8.71
C LEU A 270 -28.68 9.59 -7.87
N LEU A 271 -27.59 9.20 -7.21
CA LEU A 271 -27.53 7.99 -6.39
C LEU A 271 -27.90 8.25 -4.92
N GLY A 272 -28.32 9.47 -4.57
CA GLY A 272 -28.70 9.87 -3.22
C GLY A 272 -27.54 9.81 -2.22
N ASN A 273 -26.32 10.11 -2.69
CA ASN A 273 -25.09 10.05 -1.91
C ASN A 273 -24.81 8.69 -1.23
N ASP A 274 -25.43 7.61 -1.75
CA ASP A 274 -25.20 6.26 -1.25
C ASP A 274 -23.86 5.74 -1.79
N ARG A 275 -22.90 5.67 -0.89
CA ARG A 275 -21.55 5.21 -1.17
C ARG A 275 -21.52 3.84 -1.87
N LYS A 276 -22.35 2.88 -1.45
CA LYS A 276 -22.34 1.53 -2.02
C LYS A 276 -22.86 1.53 -3.46
N LYS A 277 -23.88 2.35 -3.76
CA LYS A 277 -24.37 2.51 -5.14
C LYS A 277 -23.31 3.12 -6.04
N ILE A 278 -22.62 4.16 -5.56
CA ILE A 278 -21.54 4.81 -6.31
C ILE A 278 -20.42 3.80 -6.61
N GLU A 279 -19.98 3.04 -5.61
CA GLU A 279 -18.95 2.01 -5.78
C GLU A 279 -19.39 0.90 -6.74
N LEU A 280 -20.65 0.45 -6.67
CA LEU A 280 -21.22 -0.53 -7.59
C LEU A 280 -21.25 -0.01 -9.03
N MET A 281 -21.69 1.23 -9.26
CA MET A 281 -21.75 1.81 -10.59
C MET A 281 -20.35 1.96 -11.21
N TYR A 282 -19.36 2.36 -10.41
CA TYR A 282 -17.97 2.39 -10.85
C TYR A 282 -17.38 1.00 -11.06
N SER A 283 -17.76 0.01 -10.25
CA SER A 283 -17.38 -1.38 -10.48
C SER A 283 -17.87 -1.85 -11.85
N LEU A 284 -19.13 -1.58 -12.21
CA LEU A 284 -19.65 -1.86 -13.54
C LEU A 284 -18.87 -1.09 -14.62
N LEU A 285 -18.68 0.23 -14.46
CA LEU A 285 -17.93 1.06 -15.41
C LEU A 285 -16.52 0.51 -15.69
N PHE A 286 -15.82 0.06 -14.65
CA PHE A 286 -14.44 -0.41 -14.76
C PHE A 286 -14.31 -1.87 -15.23
N SER A 287 -15.35 -2.67 -15.04
CA SER A 287 -15.35 -4.09 -15.41
C SER A 287 -16.03 -4.41 -16.74
N MET A 288 -16.74 -3.48 -17.35
CA MET A 288 -17.32 -3.62 -18.70
C MET A 288 -16.28 -3.46 -19.82
N PRO A 289 -16.54 -3.96 -21.05
CA PRO A 289 -15.62 -3.86 -22.18
C PRO A 289 -15.55 -2.42 -22.71
N GLY A 290 -14.39 -1.78 -22.53
CA GLY A 290 -14.17 -0.43 -23.05
C GLY A 290 -13.13 0.36 -22.27
N THR A 291 -13.05 1.66 -22.58
CA THR A 291 -12.20 2.62 -21.87
C THR A 291 -13.09 3.57 -21.04
N PRO A 292 -12.96 3.54 -19.71
CA PRO A 292 -13.79 4.33 -18.81
C PRO A 292 -13.36 5.81 -18.80
N CYS A 293 -14.35 6.70 -18.80
CA CYS A 293 -14.20 8.14 -18.61
C CYS A 293 -14.85 8.53 -17.28
N ILE A 294 -14.10 9.24 -16.44
CA ILE A 294 -14.57 9.76 -15.14
C ILE A 294 -14.78 11.26 -15.32
N TYR A 295 -15.95 11.77 -14.93
CA TYR A 295 -16.21 13.20 -14.97
C TYR A 295 -15.61 13.89 -13.74
N TYR A 296 -14.99 15.06 -13.91
CA TYR A 296 -14.20 15.68 -12.83
C TYR A 296 -15.06 15.96 -11.60
N GLY A 297 -14.53 15.64 -10.42
CA GLY A 297 -15.20 15.83 -9.15
C GLY A 297 -16.11 14.67 -8.74
N GLU A 298 -16.43 13.73 -9.63
CA GLU A 298 -17.15 12.51 -9.20
C GLU A 298 -16.27 11.62 -8.30
N GLU A 299 -14.95 11.65 -8.47
CA GLU A 299 -14.01 10.89 -7.65
C GLU A 299 -14.01 11.30 -6.18
N ILE A 300 -14.43 12.53 -5.88
CA ILE A 300 -14.65 13.04 -4.52
C ILE A 300 -16.13 13.06 -4.15
N GLY A 301 -17.03 12.80 -5.09
CA GLY A 301 -18.48 12.81 -4.86
C GLY A 301 -19.12 14.19 -4.86
N MET A 302 -18.65 15.11 -5.72
CA MET A 302 -19.26 16.45 -5.88
C MET A 302 -20.77 16.40 -6.19
N GLY A 303 -21.50 17.34 -5.61
CA GLY A 303 -22.91 17.59 -5.91
C GLY A 303 -23.14 18.47 -7.14
N ASP A 304 -24.40 18.84 -7.36
CA ASP A 304 -24.84 19.72 -8.44
C ASP A 304 -25.61 20.94 -7.91
N ASN A 305 -25.82 21.92 -8.79
CA ASN A 305 -26.73 23.05 -8.57
C ASN A 305 -27.58 23.27 -9.82
N PHE A 306 -28.63 22.48 -9.99
CA PHE A 306 -29.50 22.52 -11.17
C PHE A 306 -30.28 23.84 -11.35
N TYR A 307 -30.19 24.79 -10.43
CA TYR A 307 -30.75 26.14 -10.56
C TYR A 307 -29.92 27.10 -11.42
N LEU A 308 -28.68 26.74 -11.80
CA LEU A 308 -27.75 27.61 -12.55
C LEU A 308 -28.06 27.81 -14.04
N GLY A 309 -29.22 27.36 -14.51
CA GLY A 309 -29.64 27.46 -15.90
C GLY A 309 -28.92 26.49 -16.82
N ASP A 310 -29.62 26.05 -17.88
CA ASP A 310 -29.14 25.02 -18.82
C ASP A 310 -28.51 23.80 -18.08
N ARG A 311 -27.27 23.43 -18.42
CA ARG A 311 -26.49 22.33 -17.84
C ARG A 311 -25.39 22.82 -16.90
N ASN A 312 -25.35 24.11 -16.55
CA ASN A 312 -24.29 24.68 -15.71
C ASN A 312 -24.24 24.08 -14.31
N GLY A 313 -25.35 23.51 -13.84
CA GLY A 313 -25.44 22.87 -12.52
C GLY A 313 -24.46 21.72 -12.29
N VAL A 314 -23.98 21.06 -13.35
CA VAL A 314 -22.96 20.00 -13.24
C VAL A 314 -21.55 20.50 -13.57
N ARG A 315 -21.38 21.79 -13.88
CA ARG A 315 -20.12 22.40 -14.37
C ARG A 315 -19.48 23.37 -13.37
N THR A 316 -19.90 23.30 -12.11
CA THR A 316 -19.40 24.14 -11.02
C THR A 316 -17.90 23.91 -10.76
N PRO A 317 -17.18 24.91 -10.20
CA PRO A 317 -15.74 24.80 -9.96
C PRO A 317 -15.37 23.57 -9.12
N MET A 318 -14.21 22.96 -9.42
CA MET A 318 -13.67 21.83 -8.66
C MET A 318 -13.41 22.20 -7.19
N GLN A 319 -13.73 21.29 -6.27
CA GLN A 319 -13.61 21.49 -4.82
C GLN A 319 -12.28 20.95 -4.28
N TRP A 320 -11.25 21.81 -4.22
CA TRP A 320 -9.89 21.44 -3.83
C TRP A 320 -9.67 21.40 -2.33
N SER A 321 -10.09 22.43 -1.60
CA SER A 321 -9.95 22.53 -0.14
C SER A 321 -11.18 23.18 0.50
N ALA A 322 -11.19 23.28 1.83
CA ALA A 322 -12.17 24.02 2.60
C ALA A 322 -11.94 25.55 2.57
N ASP A 323 -10.94 26.03 1.81
CA ASP A 323 -10.66 27.46 1.69
C ASP A 323 -11.72 28.21 0.87
N ARG A 324 -11.56 29.53 0.83
CA ARG A 324 -12.33 30.43 -0.04
C ARG A 324 -12.42 29.88 -1.47
N ASN A 325 -13.64 29.89 -2.02
CA ASN A 325 -13.97 29.36 -3.35
C ASN A 325 -13.55 27.90 -3.52
N ALA A 326 -13.58 27.10 -2.44
CA ALA A 326 -13.14 25.71 -2.43
C ALA A 326 -11.68 25.50 -2.88
N GLY A 327 -10.81 26.49 -2.70
CA GLY A 327 -9.43 26.47 -3.20
C GLY A 327 -9.28 26.61 -4.72
N PHE A 328 -10.37 26.79 -5.48
CA PHE A 328 -10.33 26.94 -6.94
C PHE A 328 -9.73 28.28 -7.39
N SER A 329 -9.97 29.35 -6.64
CA SER A 329 -9.52 30.71 -6.98
C SER A 329 -9.44 31.59 -5.75
N TYR A 330 -8.48 32.52 -5.71
CA TYR A 330 -8.38 33.54 -4.66
C TYR A 330 -9.25 34.79 -4.93
N GLY A 331 -9.92 34.85 -6.09
CA GLY A 331 -10.72 35.99 -6.52
C GLY A 331 -11.98 36.23 -5.67
N ASN A 332 -12.66 37.35 -5.93
CA ASN A 332 -13.98 37.60 -5.34
C ASN A 332 -14.96 36.48 -5.78
N PRO A 333 -15.66 35.79 -4.86
CA PRO A 333 -16.62 34.73 -5.17
C PRO A 333 -17.67 35.14 -6.22
N GLN A 334 -18.10 36.41 -6.21
CA GLN A 334 -19.08 36.94 -7.16
C GLN A 334 -18.53 37.09 -8.59
N LYS A 335 -17.20 37.04 -8.76
CA LYS A 335 -16.51 37.10 -10.05
C LYS A 335 -16.14 35.72 -10.59
N LEU A 336 -16.51 34.64 -9.90
CA LEU A 336 -16.34 33.29 -10.45
C LEU A 336 -17.25 33.11 -11.67
N TYR A 337 -16.79 32.31 -12.63
CA TYR A 337 -17.56 32.01 -13.84
C TYR A 337 -18.87 31.26 -13.52
N LEU A 338 -18.84 30.42 -12.48
CA LEU A 338 -20.00 29.79 -11.85
C LEU A 338 -19.75 29.72 -10.33
N PRO A 339 -20.80 29.74 -9.50
CA PRO A 339 -20.64 29.61 -8.06
C PRO A 339 -20.20 28.19 -7.66
N ILE A 340 -19.55 28.11 -6.50
CA ILE A 340 -19.24 26.85 -5.81
C ILE A 340 -20.50 26.23 -5.19
N ILE A 341 -20.48 24.92 -4.95
CA ILE A 341 -21.60 24.22 -4.30
C ILE A 341 -21.57 24.53 -2.79
N ILE A 342 -22.68 25.07 -2.31
CA ILE A 342 -22.92 25.40 -0.90
C ILE A 342 -24.14 24.67 -0.33
N ASP A 343 -24.67 23.70 -1.06
CA ASP A 343 -25.69 22.79 -0.53
C ASP A 343 -25.10 22.00 0.66
N PRO A 344 -25.79 21.89 1.81
CA PRO A 344 -25.23 21.26 3.01
C PRO A 344 -24.75 19.81 2.80
N GLU A 345 -25.39 19.03 1.93
CA GLU A 345 -25.01 17.63 1.68
C GLU A 345 -23.71 17.53 0.87
N TYR A 346 -23.45 18.51 -0.01
CA TYR A 346 -22.31 18.52 -0.93
C TYR A 346 -21.36 19.71 -0.73
N HIS A 347 -21.45 20.36 0.42
CA HIS A 347 -20.73 21.59 0.72
C HIS A 347 -19.22 21.38 0.56
N TYR A 348 -18.52 22.33 -0.05
CA TYR A 348 -17.08 22.20 -0.32
C TYR A 348 -16.23 22.01 0.95
N GLU A 349 -16.69 22.49 2.10
CA GLU A 349 -16.02 22.26 3.39
C GLU A 349 -16.09 20.78 3.85
N ALA A 350 -17.08 20.01 3.39
CA ALA A 350 -17.21 18.57 3.67
C ALA A 350 -16.70 17.70 2.51
N VAL A 351 -16.88 18.16 1.28
CA VAL A 351 -16.50 17.44 0.06
C VAL A 351 -15.38 18.21 -0.64
N ASN A 352 -14.13 17.87 -0.36
CA ASN A 352 -12.99 18.43 -1.09
C ASN A 352 -11.82 17.45 -1.16
N VAL A 353 -10.90 17.73 -2.09
CA VAL A 353 -9.73 16.90 -2.35
C VAL A 353 -8.81 16.80 -1.12
N GLU A 354 -8.52 17.91 -0.45
CA GLU A 354 -7.60 17.97 0.70
C GLU A 354 -8.06 17.05 1.85
N LEU A 355 -9.31 17.18 2.30
CA LEU A 355 -9.87 16.33 3.35
C LEU A 355 -9.86 14.86 2.95
N GLN A 356 -10.20 14.55 1.70
CA GLN A 356 -10.22 13.18 1.23
C GLN A 356 -8.82 12.59 1.01
N GLN A 357 -7.81 13.40 0.71
CA GLN A 357 -6.42 12.94 0.65
C GLN A 357 -5.90 12.49 2.03
N ASN A 358 -6.33 13.15 3.09
CA ASN A 358 -5.94 12.82 4.47
C ASN A 358 -6.74 11.68 5.09
N ASN A 359 -7.78 11.18 4.42
CA ASN A 359 -8.58 10.04 4.86
C ASN A 359 -8.42 8.85 3.92
N ALA A 360 -7.68 7.81 4.34
CA ALA A 360 -7.42 6.62 3.54
C ALA A 360 -8.68 5.79 3.17
N GLN A 361 -9.84 6.04 3.79
CA GLN A 361 -11.12 5.42 3.46
C GLN A 361 -12.04 6.33 2.63
N SER A 362 -11.50 7.45 2.11
CA SER A 362 -12.27 8.39 1.31
C SER A 362 -12.67 7.84 -0.07
N PRO A 363 -13.71 8.43 -0.68
CA PRO A 363 -14.05 8.22 -2.08
C PRO A 363 -12.86 8.32 -3.04
N LEU A 364 -12.03 9.33 -2.85
CA LEU A 364 -10.85 9.57 -3.66
C LEU A 364 -9.83 8.43 -3.57
N TRP A 365 -9.52 7.96 -2.36
CA TRP A 365 -8.57 6.87 -2.18
C TRP A 365 -9.10 5.54 -2.72
N TRP A 366 -10.39 5.26 -2.51
CA TRP A 366 -11.03 4.11 -3.12
C TRP A 366 -10.97 4.16 -4.66
N MET A 367 -11.24 5.32 -5.26
CA MET A 367 -11.16 5.52 -6.72
C MET A 367 -9.73 5.29 -7.24
N LYS A 368 -8.72 5.82 -6.54
CA LYS A 368 -7.31 5.57 -6.86
C LYS A 368 -6.98 4.08 -6.82
N ARG A 369 -7.43 3.35 -5.77
CA ARG A 369 -7.20 1.92 -5.61
C ARG A 369 -7.81 1.09 -6.75
N ILE A 370 -9.09 1.32 -7.07
CA ILE A 370 -9.76 0.54 -8.12
C ILE A 370 -9.20 0.84 -9.52
N VAL A 371 -8.82 2.08 -9.81
CA VAL A 371 -8.14 2.43 -11.08
C VAL A 371 -6.76 1.77 -11.17
N SER A 372 -5.98 1.78 -10.08
CA SER A 372 -4.69 1.09 -10.01
C SER A 372 -4.84 -0.42 -10.17
N LEU A 373 -5.85 -1.03 -9.54
CA LEU A 373 -6.17 -2.45 -9.70
C LEU A 373 -6.51 -2.77 -11.16
N ARG A 374 -7.41 -2.00 -11.77
CA ARG A 374 -7.79 -2.17 -13.18
C ARG A 374 -6.58 -2.09 -14.11
N LYS A 375 -5.62 -1.18 -13.86
CA LYS A 375 -4.40 -1.03 -14.69
C LYS A 375 -3.49 -2.26 -14.65
N ARG A 376 -3.54 -3.09 -13.60
CA ARG A 376 -2.75 -4.32 -13.48
C ARG A 376 -3.26 -5.44 -14.38
N TYR A 377 -4.55 -5.43 -14.73
CA TYR A 377 -5.21 -6.49 -15.51
C TYR A 377 -5.65 -5.97 -16.87
N LYS A 378 -5.00 -6.45 -17.94
CA LYS A 378 -5.28 -5.98 -19.31
C LYS A 378 -6.66 -6.42 -19.79
N VAL A 379 -7.16 -7.53 -19.25
CA VAL A 379 -8.46 -8.11 -19.59
C VAL A 379 -9.62 -7.10 -19.47
N PHE A 380 -9.59 -6.15 -18.53
CA PHE A 380 -10.69 -5.18 -18.41
C PHE A 380 -10.77 -4.25 -19.62
N GLY A 381 -9.63 -3.85 -20.18
CA GLY A 381 -9.57 -2.94 -21.33
C GLY A 381 -9.59 -3.64 -22.69
N ARG A 382 -9.25 -4.94 -22.77
CA ARG A 382 -9.06 -5.64 -24.06
C ARG A 382 -9.76 -6.99 -24.16
N GLY A 383 -10.24 -7.54 -23.05
CA GLY A 383 -10.83 -8.86 -23.03
C GLY A 383 -12.26 -8.89 -23.56
N SER A 384 -12.68 -10.06 -24.01
CA SER A 384 -14.08 -10.33 -24.31
C SER A 384 -14.93 -10.25 -23.05
N ILE A 385 -16.26 -10.20 -23.22
CA ILE A 385 -17.24 -10.35 -22.15
C ILE A 385 -18.11 -11.56 -22.47
N GLU A 386 -18.41 -12.37 -21.45
CA GLU A 386 -19.30 -13.52 -21.57
C GLU A 386 -20.23 -13.53 -20.35
N PHE A 387 -21.54 -13.37 -20.57
CA PHE A 387 -22.51 -13.34 -19.49
C PHE A 387 -22.82 -14.74 -18.98
N LEU A 388 -22.87 -14.89 -17.66
CA LEU A 388 -23.45 -16.06 -17.02
C LEU A 388 -24.93 -15.75 -16.71
N HIS A 389 -25.80 -16.74 -16.87
CA HIS A 389 -27.25 -16.58 -16.71
C HIS A 389 -27.79 -17.34 -15.49
N PRO A 390 -27.36 -17.03 -14.25
CA PRO A 390 -27.90 -17.71 -13.08
C PRO A 390 -29.38 -17.34 -12.86
N SER A 391 -30.13 -18.20 -12.17
CA SER A 391 -31.58 -18.02 -11.96
C SER A 391 -31.94 -16.71 -11.24
N ASN A 392 -31.06 -16.21 -10.35
CA ASN A 392 -31.26 -14.95 -9.65
C ASN A 392 -31.00 -13.74 -10.56
N ARG A 393 -32.08 -13.08 -11.03
CA ARG A 393 -32.04 -11.90 -11.89
C ARG A 393 -31.44 -10.65 -11.24
N LYS A 394 -31.39 -10.61 -9.90
CA LYS A 394 -30.83 -9.50 -9.13
C LYS A 394 -29.31 -9.47 -9.12
N VAL A 395 -28.66 -10.55 -9.58
CA VAL A 395 -27.20 -10.67 -9.62
C VAL A 395 -26.76 -10.75 -11.07
N LEU A 396 -25.97 -9.76 -11.50
CA LEU A 396 -25.29 -9.74 -12.78
C LEU A 396 -23.94 -10.44 -12.66
N VAL A 397 -23.67 -11.42 -13.51
CA VAL A 397 -22.42 -12.18 -13.48
C VAL A 397 -21.89 -12.32 -14.90
N PHE A 398 -20.60 -12.07 -15.08
CA PHE A 398 -19.93 -12.24 -16.37
C PHE A 398 -18.45 -12.54 -16.20
N LEU A 399 -17.88 -13.14 -17.24
CA LEU A 399 -16.45 -13.41 -17.37
C LEU A 399 -15.83 -12.38 -18.30
N ARG A 400 -14.61 -11.97 -17.98
CA ARG A 400 -13.71 -11.24 -18.87
C ARG A 400 -12.53 -12.15 -19.21
N ARG A 401 -12.24 -12.33 -20.51
CA ARG A 401 -11.17 -13.23 -20.99
C ARG A 401 -10.23 -12.50 -21.94
N TYR A 402 -8.92 -12.59 -21.69
CA TYR A 402 -7.88 -12.00 -22.53
C TYR A 402 -6.58 -12.76 -22.36
N GLN A 403 -6.15 -13.48 -23.39
CA GLN A 403 -4.97 -14.36 -23.30
C GLN A 403 -5.15 -15.33 -22.12
N ASP A 404 -4.18 -15.38 -21.19
CA ASP A 404 -4.24 -16.25 -20.01
C ASP A 404 -5.02 -15.65 -18.82
N GLU A 405 -5.47 -14.39 -18.92
CA GLU A 405 -6.23 -13.72 -17.86
C GLU A 405 -7.74 -14.05 -17.97
N THR A 406 -8.28 -14.71 -16.95
CA THR A 406 -9.72 -14.91 -16.77
C THR A 406 -10.19 -14.29 -15.47
N ILE A 407 -11.09 -13.30 -15.57
CA ILE A 407 -11.71 -12.64 -14.42
C ILE A 407 -13.20 -12.93 -14.39
N LEU A 408 -13.70 -13.40 -13.25
CA LEU A 408 -15.13 -13.54 -12.94
C LEU A 408 -15.60 -12.31 -12.17
N VAL A 409 -16.63 -11.64 -12.67
CA VAL A 409 -17.26 -10.48 -12.05
C VAL A 409 -18.68 -10.86 -11.63
N ALA A 410 -19.02 -10.65 -10.36
CA ALA A 410 -20.36 -10.83 -9.82
C ALA A 410 -20.81 -9.57 -9.10
N VAL A 411 -21.98 -9.03 -9.45
CA VAL A 411 -22.52 -7.76 -8.96
C VAL A 411 -23.95 -7.96 -8.48
N ASN A 412 -24.22 -7.65 -7.22
CA ASN A 412 -25.57 -7.65 -6.67
C ASN A 412 -26.23 -6.28 -6.92
N LEU A 413 -27.20 -6.22 -7.82
CA LEU A 413 -27.96 -4.99 -8.12
C LEU A 413 -29.00 -4.67 -7.06
N SER A 414 -29.34 -5.63 -6.19
CA SER A 414 -30.32 -5.43 -5.12
C SER A 414 -29.74 -4.73 -3.91
N ARG A 415 -30.55 -3.90 -3.26
CA ARG A 415 -30.20 -3.26 -1.97
C ARG A 415 -30.14 -4.24 -0.80
N HIS A 416 -30.71 -5.43 -0.97
CA HIS A 416 -30.71 -6.51 -0.01
C HIS A 416 -29.67 -7.58 -0.36
N ALA A 417 -29.25 -8.36 0.64
CA ALA A 417 -28.37 -9.50 0.41
C ALA A 417 -29.02 -10.51 -0.55
N GLN A 418 -28.22 -11.09 -1.44
CA GLN A 418 -28.63 -12.06 -2.45
C GLN A 418 -27.67 -13.25 -2.45
N TRP A 419 -28.17 -14.40 -2.89
CA TRP A 419 -27.35 -15.57 -3.19
C TRP A 419 -27.50 -15.93 -4.66
N VAL A 420 -26.49 -16.59 -5.22
CA VAL A 420 -26.47 -17.02 -6.62
C VAL A 420 -25.68 -18.31 -6.76
N GLU A 421 -26.18 -19.23 -7.58
CA GLU A 421 -25.44 -20.43 -8.00
C GLU A 421 -24.91 -20.22 -9.42
N LEU A 422 -23.62 -20.45 -9.63
CA LEU A 422 -22.95 -20.23 -10.89
C LEU A 422 -22.52 -21.56 -11.51
N ASP A 423 -22.85 -21.77 -12.77
CA ASP A 423 -22.24 -22.84 -13.55
C ASP A 423 -20.83 -22.41 -13.95
N LEU A 424 -19.82 -23.01 -13.30
CA LEU A 424 -18.41 -22.77 -13.56
C LEU A 424 -17.69 -24.08 -13.94
N ALA A 425 -18.41 -25.07 -14.47
CA ALA A 425 -17.87 -26.41 -14.75
C ALA A 425 -16.61 -26.37 -15.65
N GLU A 426 -16.54 -25.42 -16.60
CA GLU A 426 -15.37 -25.18 -17.45
C GLU A 426 -14.08 -24.92 -16.64
N PHE A 427 -14.20 -24.34 -15.45
CA PHE A 427 -13.09 -23.95 -14.59
C PHE A 427 -12.85 -24.93 -13.44
N LYS A 428 -13.33 -26.17 -13.55
CA LYS A 428 -13.08 -27.22 -12.55
C LYS A 428 -11.58 -27.32 -12.24
N GLY A 429 -11.25 -27.37 -10.94
CA GLY A 429 -9.87 -27.40 -10.48
C GLY A 429 -9.15 -26.04 -10.49
N ARG A 430 -9.83 -24.96 -10.86
CA ARG A 430 -9.40 -23.59 -10.58
C ARG A 430 -10.02 -23.06 -9.29
N ARG A 431 -9.45 -21.99 -8.75
CA ARG A 431 -9.87 -21.34 -7.52
C ARG A 431 -10.11 -19.84 -7.76
N PRO A 432 -11.30 -19.31 -7.43
CA PRO A 432 -11.53 -17.88 -7.45
C PRO A 432 -10.72 -17.20 -6.36
N MET A 433 -10.01 -16.13 -6.71
CA MET A 433 -9.27 -15.29 -5.77
C MET A 433 -9.71 -13.84 -5.92
N THR A 434 -10.13 -13.19 -4.84
CA THR A 434 -10.61 -11.80 -4.90
C THR A 434 -9.49 -10.86 -5.35
N LEU A 435 -9.78 -9.90 -6.25
CA LEU A 435 -8.75 -8.99 -6.75
C LEU A 435 -8.35 -7.90 -5.75
N PHE A 436 -9.26 -7.49 -4.86
CA PHE A 436 -9.00 -6.45 -3.85
C PHE A 436 -8.19 -6.96 -2.66
N GLY A 437 -8.55 -8.15 -2.14
CA GLY A 437 -7.95 -8.71 -0.92
C GLY A 437 -7.11 -9.96 -1.14
N ARG A 438 -7.01 -10.47 -2.37
CA ARG A 438 -6.34 -11.75 -2.71
C ARG A 438 -6.80 -12.94 -1.87
N SER A 439 -8.03 -12.87 -1.37
CA SER A 439 -8.62 -13.92 -0.56
C SER A 439 -9.03 -15.07 -1.47
N LYS A 440 -8.52 -16.25 -1.15
CA LYS A 440 -8.77 -17.49 -1.88
C LYS A 440 -10.11 -18.09 -1.46
N PHE A 441 -11.04 -18.20 -2.39
CA PHE A 441 -12.34 -18.84 -2.17
C PHE A 441 -12.23 -20.37 -2.36
N PRO A 442 -13.26 -21.17 -2.02
CA PRO A 442 -13.27 -22.61 -2.31
C PRO A 442 -12.95 -22.91 -3.79
N ALA A 443 -12.28 -24.03 -4.05
CA ALA A 443 -11.99 -24.45 -5.43
C ALA A 443 -13.29 -24.82 -6.16
N ILE A 444 -13.31 -24.59 -7.47
CA ILE A 444 -14.45 -24.92 -8.33
C ILE A 444 -14.46 -26.44 -8.52
N GLY A 445 -15.53 -27.07 -8.02
CA GLY A 445 -15.77 -28.51 -8.14
C GLY A 445 -16.79 -28.84 -9.23
N ASP A 446 -17.48 -29.97 -9.07
CA ASP A 446 -18.53 -30.44 -9.99
C ASP A 446 -19.91 -29.82 -9.72
N LEU A 447 -20.11 -29.23 -8.55
CA LEU A 447 -21.38 -28.60 -8.16
C LEU A 447 -21.43 -27.13 -8.61
N PRO A 448 -22.63 -26.57 -8.85
CA PRO A 448 -22.82 -25.14 -9.04
C PRO A 448 -22.17 -24.34 -7.90
N TYR A 449 -21.46 -23.29 -8.27
CA TYR A 449 -20.66 -22.50 -7.33
C TYR A 449 -21.54 -21.48 -6.62
N LEU A 450 -21.83 -21.70 -5.34
CA LEU A 450 -22.65 -20.81 -4.53
C LEU A 450 -21.86 -19.56 -4.09
N LEU A 451 -22.41 -18.38 -4.38
CA LEU A 451 -21.93 -17.09 -3.86
C LEU A 451 -23.04 -16.36 -3.11
N THR A 452 -22.65 -15.66 -2.04
CA THR A 452 -23.52 -14.74 -1.31
C THR A 452 -22.94 -13.33 -1.35
N LEU A 453 -23.78 -12.35 -1.67
CA LEU A 453 -23.41 -10.95 -1.82
C LEU A 453 -24.31 -10.09 -0.94
N SER A 454 -23.74 -9.19 -0.15
CA SER A 454 -24.52 -8.17 0.57
C SER A 454 -25.12 -7.16 -0.41
N GLY A 455 -26.06 -6.31 0.06
CA GLY A 455 -26.73 -5.32 -0.79
C GLY A 455 -25.74 -4.38 -1.49
N HIS A 456 -25.88 -4.25 -2.81
CA HIS A 456 -24.98 -3.51 -3.71
C HIS A 456 -23.50 -3.93 -3.65
N ALA A 457 -23.19 -5.12 -3.13
CA ALA A 457 -21.83 -5.65 -3.14
C ALA A 457 -21.47 -6.21 -4.51
N PHE A 458 -20.17 -6.24 -4.78
CA PHE A 458 -19.62 -6.87 -5.97
C PHE A 458 -18.32 -7.60 -5.63
N TYR A 459 -17.98 -8.58 -6.46
CA TYR A 459 -16.72 -9.29 -6.42
C TYR A 459 -16.09 -9.33 -7.80
N TRP A 460 -14.78 -9.09 -7.85
CA TRP A 460 -13.95 -9.43 -8.99
C TRP A 460 -12.99 -10.54 -8.55
N PHE A 461 -12.99 -11.65 -9.27
CA PHE A 461 -12.14 -12.81 -8.99
C PHE A 461 -11.21 -13.10 -10.15
N ALA A 462 -9.92 -13.32 -9.88
CA ALA A 462 -9.06 -14.05 -10.80
C ALA A 462 -9.32 -15.56 -10.64
N LEU A 463 -9.41 -16.31 -11.73
CA LEU A 463 -9.55 -17.77 -11.69
C LEU A 463 -8.18 -18.45 -11.87
N GLU A 464 -7.53 -18.76 -10.75
CA GLU A 464 -6.17 -19.34 -10.72
C GLU A 464 -6.21 -20.88 -10.66
N PRO A 465 -5.24 -21.59 -11.25
CA PRO A 465 -5.13 -23.03 -11.05
C PRO A 465 -4.90 -23.37 -9.57
N VAL A 466 -5.52 -24.45 -9.07
CA VAL A 466 -5.18 -24.99 -7.75
C VAL A 466 -3.79 -25.61 -7.83
N GLU A 467 -2.77 -24.93 -7.31
CA GLU A 467 -1.46 -25.55 -7.12
C GLU A 467 -1.63 -26.82 -6.27
N SER A 468 -1.33 -27.98 -6.85
CA SER A 468 -1.20 -29.24 -6.13
C SER A 468 0.06 -29.21 -5.28
N LYS A 469 0.05 -28.51 -4.15
CA LYS A 469 1.02 -28.74 -3.08
C LYS A 469 0.49 -29.80 -2.14
N GLN A 470 0.69 -31.07 -2.54
CA GLN A 470 0.95 -32.10 -1.55
C GLN A 470 2.12 -31.65 -0.67
N LEU A 471 2.05 -31.99 0.62
CA LEU A 471 3.16 -31.94 1.54
C LEU A 471 4.36 -32.66 0.91
N GLU A 472 5.31 -31.91 0.37
CA GLU A 472 6.68 -32.34 0.10
C GLU A 472 7.54 -31.11 -0.24
N SER A 473 8.78 -31.13 0.24
CA SER A 473 9.89 -30.16 0.07
C SER A 473 9.90 -28.96 1.07
N GLN A 474 10.60 -29.00 2.22
CA GLN A 474 12.05 -29.17 2.40
C GLN A 474 12.79 -29.65 1.15
N GLY A 475 12.97 -28.74 0.20
CA GLY A 475 13.73 -28.98 -1.02
C GLY A 475 13.96 -27.65 -1.71
N LYS A 476 15.23 -27.31 -1.90
CA LYS A 476 15.71 -26.12 -2.62
C LYS A 476 14.94 -25.94 -3.93
N THR A 477 14.41 -24.75 -4.18
CA THR A 477 13.84 -24.38 -5.47
C THR A 477 14.94 -24.21 -6.51
N GLU A 478 15.03 -25.16 -7.45
CA GLU A 478 15.73 -25.04 -8.74
C GLU A 478 14.90 -24.19 -9.72
N GLN A 479 14.70 -22.90 -9.44
CA GLN A 479 14.27 -21.93 -10.45
C GLN A 479 15.32 -20.82 -10.53
N GLY A 480 15.94 -20.67 -11.70
CA GLY A 480 16.98 -19.67 -11.95
C GLY A 480 16.50 -18.22 -11.77
N LEU A 481 17.46 -17.29 -11.68
CA LEU A 481 17.19 -15.86 -11.49
C LEU A 481 16.26 -15.28 -12.58
N PRO A 482 15.24 -14.48 -12.19
CA PRO A 482 14.34 -13.84 -13.14
C PRO A 482 15.11 -12.85 -14.04
N THR A 483 14.71 -12.73 -15.31
CA THR A 483 15.36 -11.84 -16.28
C THR A 483 14.46 -10.65 -16.64
N ILE A 484 14.98 -9.43 -16.48
CA ILE A 484 14.31 -8.18 -16.82
C ILE A 484 14.97 -7.56 -18.05
N THR A 485 14.18 -7.27 -19.09
CA THR A 485 14.69 -6.61 -20.31
C THR A 485 14.31 -5.14 -20.36
N ILE A 486 15.29 -4.26 -20.57
CA ILE A 486 15.15 -2.79 -20.59
C ILE A 486 15.78 -2.17 -21.85
N PRO A 487 15.29 -1.00 -22.31
CA PRO A 487 15.63 -0.47 -23.64
C PRO A 487 16.87 0.43 -23.74
N LYS A 488 17.52 0.83 -22.64
CA LYS A 488 18.64 1.80 -22.67
C LYS A 488 19.66 1.66 -21.56
N ASP A 489 19.24 1.93 -20.32
CA ASP A 489 20.07 1.94 -19.12
C ASP A 489 19.24 1.47 -17.93
N TRP A 490 19.92 1.03 -16.87
CA TRP A 490 19.28 0.53 -15.67
C TRP A 490 18.63 1.65 -14.83
N ASP A 491 19.00 2.93 -15.01
CA ASP A 491 18.28 4.07 -14.40
C ASP A 491 16.80 4.08 -14.80
N ASN A 492 16.46 3.62 -16.01
CA ASN A 492 15.06 3.46 -16.44
C ASN A 492 14.28 2.43 -15.60
N LEU A 493 14.96 1.44 -15.02
CA LEU A 493 14.39 0.39 -14.16
C LEU A 493 13.94 0.96 -12.80
N ILE A 494 14.43 2.13 -12.41
CA ILE A 494 14.17 2.74 -11.10
C ILE A 494 13.27 3.97 -11.21
N HIS A 495 13.46 4.81 -12.23
CA HIS A 495 12.80 6.12 -12.30
C HIS A 495 11.69 6.24 -13.36
N LYS A 496 11.48 5.23 -14.21
CA LYS A 496 10.53 5.31 -15.35
C LYS A 496 9.52 4.15 -15.37
N ARG A 497 8.76 4.03 -16.47
CA ARG A 497 7.72 3.01 -16.69
C ARG A 497 8.20 1.57 -16.48
N GLU A 498 9.50 1.31 -16.58
CA GLU A 498 10.08 -0.02 -16.40
C GLU A 498 10.19 -0.44 -14.93
N LYS A 499 9.99 0.48 -13.97
CA LYS A 499 9.90 0.23 -12.52
C LYS A 499 8.94 -0.91 -12.17
N VAL A 500 7.80 -0.99 -12.86
CA VAL A 500 6.78 -2.04 -12.66
C VAL A 500 7.37 -3.44 -12.88
N LYS A 501 8.35 -3.60 -13.78
CA LYS A 501 9.01 -4.89 -13.99
C LYS A 501 9.84 -5.31 -12.79
N LEU A 502 10.53 -4.37 -12.14
CA LEU A 502 11.28 -4.64 -10.91
C LEU A 502 10.33 -4.91 -9.75
N GLU A 503 9.25 -4.12 -9.61
CA GLU A 503 8.21 -4.32 -8.59
C GLU A 503 7.56 -5.71 -8.64
N ASN A 504 7.48 -6.33 -9.83
CA ASN A 504 6.98 -7.71 -9.98
C ASN A 504 7.98 -8.79 -9.56
N VAL A 505 9.29 -8.49 -9.57
CA VAL A 505 10.35 -9.44 -9.20
C VAL A 505 10.69 -9.39 -7.72
N LEU A 506 10.57 -8.21 -7.10
CA LEU A 506 10.89 -7.99 -5.69
C LEU A 506 10.15 -8.92 -4.71
N PRO A 507 8.86 -9.28 -4.87
CA PRO A 507 8.15 -10.17 -3.94
C PRO A 507 8.87 -11.50 -3.71
N GLN A 508 9.32 -12.15 -4.78
CA GLN A 508 10.02 -13.43 -4.70
C GLN A 508 11.38 -13.27 -4.03
N TYR A 509 12.12 -12.20 -4.35
CA TYR A 509 13.39 -11.90 -3.73
C TYR A 509 13.25 -11.67 -2.22
N LEU A 510 12.31 -10.81 -1.81
CA LEU A 510 12.05 -10.42 -0.41
C LEU A 510 11.66 -11.62 0.46
N GLN A 511 10.78 -12.50 -0.02
CA GLN A 511 10.38 -13.71 0.71
C GLN A 511 11.57 -14.63 1.03
N GLY A 512 12.56 -14.69 0.13
CA GLY A 512 13.79 -15.47 0.34
C GLY A 512 14.77 -14.84 1.32
N ARG A 513 14.57 -13.58 1.76
CA ARG A 513 15.53 -12.88 2.64
C ARG A 513 15.23 -13.13 4.11
N ARG A 514 16.29 -13.36 4.90
CA ARG A 514 16.15 -13.56 6.36
C ARG A 514 15.63 -12.32 7.09
N TRP A 515 16.07 -11.14 6.69
CA TRP A 515 15.71 -9.85 7.29
C TRP A 515 14.28 -9.36 6.98
N PHE A 516 13.55 -10.02 6.07
CA PHE A 516 12.16 -9.65 5.76
C PHE A 516 11.22 -10.20 6.84
N GLY A 517 10.56 -9.31 7.60
CA GLY A 517 9.68 -9.65 8.71
C GLY A 517 8.25 -10.06 8.30
N GLY A 518 7.86 -9.80 7.06
CA GLY A 518 6.51 -10.08 6.54
C GLY A 518 6.24 -11.51 6.07
N LYS A 519 7.08 -12.50 6.40
CA LYS A 519 7.03 -13.86 5.82
C LYS A 519 5.74 -14.63 6.08
N ALA A 520 5.15 -14.43 7.26
CA ALA A 520 3.91 -15.10 7.65
C ALA A 520 2.66 -14.45 7.03
N ARG A 521 2.78 -13.25 6.44
CA ARG A 521 1.68 -12.47 5.88
C ARG A 521 1.68 -12.55 4.35
N THR A 522 0.49 -12.55 3.75
CA THR A 522 0.37 -12.56 2.29
C THR A 522 0.55 -11.14 1.72
N MET A 523 1.51 -10.95 0.81
CA MET A 523 1.73 -9.66 0.15
C MET A 523 0.66 -9.39 -0.93
N GLN A 524 -0.01 -8.24 -0.83
CA GLN A 524 -0.93 -7.73 -1.86
C GLN A 524 -0.18 -7.10 -3.02
N PHE A 525 0.79 -6.22 -2.75
CA PHE A 525 1.70 -5.68 -3.76
C PHE A 525 2.97 -5.11 -3.13
N VAL A 526 3.95 -4.86 -4.01
CA VAL A 526 5.22 -4.23 -3.69
C VAL A 526 5.39 -3.03 -4.62
N GLU A 527 5.77 -1.89 -4.07
CA GLU A 527 6.00 -0.65 -4.82
C GLU A 527 7.32 0.01 -4.37
N ILE A 528 8.12 0.52 -5.31
CA ILE A 528 9.29 1.33 -4.93
C ILE A 528 8.83 2.78 -4.73
N THR A 529 8.72 3.27 -3.51
CA THR A 529 8.22 4.63 -3.27
C THR A 529 9.27 5.68 -3.59
N GLU A 530 10.54 5.39 -3.28
CA GLU A 530 11.66 6.30 -3.49
C GLU A 530 12.93 5.57 -3.89
N ALA A 531 13.82 6.29 -4.56
CA ALA A 531 15.12 5.81 -4.99
C ALA A 531 16.13 6.96 -4.89
N ILE A 532 17.06 6.83 -3.94
CA ILE A 532 18.06 7.86 -3.63
C ILE A 532 19.38 7.48 -4.30
N PRO A 533 19.85 8.23 -5.31
CA PRO A 533 21.08 7.91 -6.03
C PRO A 533 22.33 8.25 -5.19
N LEU A 534 23.35 7.39 -5.28
CA LEU A 534 24.67 7.59 -4.67
C LEU A 534 25.74 7.81 -5.77
N PRO A 535 25.90 9.04 -6.29
CA PRO A 535 26.68 9.36 -7.50
C PRO A 535 28.20 9.15 -7.40
N GLN A 536 28.71 8.68 -6.26
CA GLN A 536 30.14 8.42 -6.06
C GLN A 536 30.54 6.99 -6.38
N GLU A 537 29.58 6.15 -6.78
CA GLU A 537 29.77 4.77 -7.20
C GLU A 537 29.78 4.66 -8.74
N ASP A 538 30.67 3.83 -9.27
CA ASP A 538 30.66 3.38 -10.66
C ASP A 538 30.70 1.83 -10.71
N PRO A 539 29.63 1.14 -11.13
CA PRO A 539 28.33 1.67 -11.54
C PRO A 539 27.56 2.30 -10.36
N LEU A 540 26.70 3.28 -10.67
CA LEU A 540 25.87 3.99 -9.69
C LEU A 540 25.10 3.01 -8.77
N ALA A 541 25.09 3.28 -7.46
CA ALA A 541 24.25 2.57 -6.50
C ALA A 541 23.06 3.43 -6.07
N VAL A 542 21.95 2.80 -5.71
CA VAL A 542 20.71 3.47 -5.28
C VAL A 542 20.21 2.86 -3.97
N LEU A 543 19.80 3.70 -3.02
CA LEU A 543 19.01 3.27 -1.87
C LEU A 543 17.52 3.35 -2.20
N ALA A 544 16.87 2.20 -2.40
CA ALA A 544 15.45 2.13 -2.72
C ALA A 544 14.60 1.90 -1.47
N LEU A 545 13.54 2.70 -1.31
CA LEU A 545 12.48 2.45 -0.32
C LEU A 545 11.37 1.64 -0.98
N ILE A 546 11.12 0.45 -0.43
CA ILE A 546 10.17 -0.53 -0.95
C ILE A 546 8.99 -0.62 0.00
N HIS A 547 7.84 -0.14 -0.44
CA HIS A 547 6.57 -0.30 0.26
C HIS A 547 5.94 -1.66 -0.03
N VAL A 548 5.58 -2.37 1.02
CA VAL A 548 4.95 -3.70 0.98
C VAL A 548 3.60 -3.62 1.68
N GLU A 549 2.53 -3.83 0.92
CA GLU A 549 1.17 -3.91 1.46
C GLU A 549 0.76 -5.39 1.60
N TYR A 550 0.14 -5.72 2.74
CA TYR A 550 -0.27 -7.08 3.08
C TYR A 550 -1.79 -7.22 3.01
N THR A 551 -2.29 -8.46 2.92
CA THR A 551 -3.72 -8.74 3.04
C THR A 551 -4.25 -8.50 4.46
N GLU A 552 -3.35 -8.54 5.44
CA GLU A 552 -3.61 -8.39 6.86
C GLU A 552 -2.42 -7.70 7.55
N GLY A 553 -2.70 -6.84 8.52
CA GLY A 553 -1.70 -6.05 9.24
C GLY A 553 -1.34 -4.71 8.55
N GLU A 554 -0.51 -3.93 9.22
CA GLU A 554 -0.02 -2.64 8.71
C GLU A 554 0.98 -2.84 7.55
N PRO A 555 1.00 -1.93 6.56
CA PRO A 555 2.01 -1.95 5.51
C PRO A 555 3.39 -1.62 6.07
N GLU A 556 4.43 -2.11 5.39
CA GLU A 556 5.82 -1.95 5.83
C GLU A 556 6.67 -1.33 4.73
N THR A 557 7.66 -0.52 5.12
CA THR A 557 8.64 0.04 4.18
C THR A 557 10.01 -0.55 4.47
N TYR A 558 10.68 -1.04 3.42
CA TYR A 558 11.98 -1.69 3.48
C TYR A 558 13.03 -0.90 2.70
N LEU A 559 14.23 -0.77 3.26
CA LEU A 559 15.40 -0.20 2.60
C LEU A 559 16.17 -1.31 1.86
N LEU A 560 16.24 -1.20 0.54
CA LEU A 560 17.01 -2.10 -0.31
C LEU A 560 18.04 -1.30 -1.14
N PRO A 561 19.34 -1.43 -0.82
CA PRO A 561 20.40 -0.95 -1.68
C PRO A 561 20.46 -1.76 -2.98
N LEU A 562 20.41 -1.08 -4.12
CA LEU A 562 20.42 -1.67 -5.46
C LEU A 562 21.66 -1.22 -6.22
N LYS A 563 22.36 -2.15 -6.87
CA LYS A 563 23.47 -1.88 -7.78
C LYS A 563 23.39 -2.80 -9.00
N TYR A 564 23.67 -2.25 -10.17
CA TYR A 564 23.80 -3.02 -11.40
C TYR A 564 25.26 -3.45 -11.59
N LEU A 565 25.50 -4.73 -11.85
CA LEU A 565 26.81 -5.29 -12.17
C LEU A 565 26.89 -5.70 -13.65
N PRO A 566 27.90 -5.23 -14.41
CA PRO A 566 28.14 -5.66 -15.78
C PRO A 566 28.49 -7.16 -15.90
N ALA A 567 28.40 -7.69 -17.12
CA ALA A 567 28.57 -9.13 -17.40
C ALA A 567 29.85 -9.75 -16.85
N GLU A 568 30.96 -9.03 -16.94
CA GLU A 568 32.28 -9.47 -16.51
C GLU A 568 32.38 -9.72 -14.99
N HIS A 569 31.48 -9.12 -14.19
CA HIS A 569 31.47 -9.21 -12.73
C HIS A 569 30.32 -10.08 -12.19
N MET A 570 29.53 -10.75 -13.04
CA MET A 570 28.35 -11.50 -12.61
C MET A 570 28.68 -12.83 -11.90
N ALA A 571 29.69 -13.55 -12.37
CA ALA A 571 29.96 -14.95 -11.99
C ALA A 571 30.06 -15.21 -10.47
N PRO A 572 30.71 -14.36 -9.66
CA PRO A 572 30.85 -14.62 -8.22
C PRO A 572 29.54 -14.50 -7.41
N LEU A 573 28.54 -13.78 -7.93
CA LEU A 573 27.35 -13.40 -7.19
C LEU A 573 26.06 -14.04 -7.72
N LEU A 574 26.12 -14.74 -8.85
CA LEU A 574 24.97 -15.38 -9.50
C LEU A 574 24.21 -16.35 -8.59
N ASP A 575 24.92 -17.18 -7.83
CA ASP A 575 24.32 -18.14 -6.90
C ASP A 575 24.30 -17.62 -5.45
N SER A 576 24.58 -16.33 -5.27
CA SER A 576 24.64 -15.72 -3.95
C SER A 576 23.28 -15.15 -3.53
N PRO A 577 23.03 -14.96 -2.22
CA PRO A 577 21.87 -14.23 -1.73
C PRO A 577 21.79 -12.76 -2.18
N ALA A 578 22.84 -12.22 -2.80
CA ALA A 578 22.89 -10.87 -3.33
C ALA A 578 22.05 -10.70 -4.61
N ALA A 579 21.93 -11.75 -5.43
CA ALA A 579 21.32 -11.65 -6.74
C ALA A 579 19.80 -11.47 -6.66
N ILE A 580 19.30 -10.42 -7.33
CA ILE A 580 17.87 -10.10 -7.43
C ILE A 580 17.31 -10.54 -8.77
N ALA A 581 17.95 -10.09 -9.87
CA ALA A 581 17.49 -10.37 -11.23
C ALA A 581 18.63 -10.24 -12.24
N ARG A 582 18.58 -11.00 -13.33
CA ARG A 582 19.37 -10.71 -14.54
C ARG A 582 18.75 -9.53 -15.27
N VAL A 583 19.56 -8.60 -15.76
CA VAL A 583 19.10 -7.42 -16.48
C VAL A 583 19.72 -7.43 -17.87
N ARG A 584 18.86 -7.45 -18.90
CA ARG A 584 19.25 -7.37 -20.30
C ARG A 584 18.93 -5.99 -20.85
N VAL A 585 19.96 -5.25 -21.24
CA VAL A 585 19.87 -3.91 -21.81
C VAL A 585 19.97 -4.00 -23.33
N LYS A 586 18.90 -3.64 -24.03
CA LYS A 586 18.88 -3.62 -25.49
C LYS A 586 19.69 -2.44 -26.01
N MET A 587 20.77 -2.72 -26.74
CA MET A 587 21.60 -1.70 -27.41
C MET A 587 21.57 -1.93 -28.93
N LYS A 588 21.96 -0.90 -29.69
CA LYS A 588 22.03 -0.97 -31.16
C LYS A 588 23.13 -1.93 -31.66
N ASP A 589 24.18 -2.12 -30.89
CA ASP A 589 25.39 -2.89 -31.25
C ASP A 589 25.47 -4.26 -30.53
N GLY A 590 24.34 -4.75 -30.00
CA GLY A 590 24.23 -6.02 -29.28
C GLY A 590 23.74 -5.85 -27.83
N ASP A 591 22.89 -6.76 -27.36
CA ASP A 591 22.33 -6.69 -26.00
C ASP A 591 23.44 -6.83 -24.95
N GLN A 592 23.47 -5.93 -23.97
CA GLN A 592 24.33 -6.05 -22.79
C GLN A 592 23.57 -6.79 -21.68
N GLU A 593 24.20 -7.80 -21.09
CA GLU A 593 23.67 -8.47 -19.91
C GLU A 593 24.39 -7.99 -18.64
N GLY A 594 23.67 -7.94 -17.54
CA GLY A 594 24.22 -7.70 -16.22
C GLY A 594 23.33 -8.28 -15.13
N LEU A 595 23.72 -8.05 -13.89
CA LEU A 595 23.06 -8.58 -12.70
C LEU A 595 22.63 -7.43 -11.79
N LEU A 596 21.36 -7.39 -11.41
CA LEU A 596 20.88 -6.53 -10.34
C LEU A 596 21.11 -7.23 -9.01
N ILE A 597 21.83 -6.58 -8.10
CA ILE A 597 22.18 -7.11 -6.80
C ILE A 597 21.73 -6.20 -5.65
N ASP A 598 21.62 -6.79 -4.46
CA ASP A 598 21.65 -6.06 -3.20
C ASP A 598 23.07 -5.53 -2.96
N ALA A 599 23.23 -4.20 -3.04
CA ALA A 599 24.53 -3.55 -2.99
C ALA A 599 25.27 -3.75 -1.66
N MET A 600 24.58 -4.21 -0.60
CA MET A 600 25.26 -4.58 0.66
C MET A 600 26.26 -5.73 0.50
N TRP A 601 26.23 -6.48 -0.59
CA TRP A 601 27.21 -7.52 -0.89
C TRP A 601 28.42 -7.03 -1.69
N ASP A 602 28.39 -5.78 -2.13
CA ASP A 602 29.48 -5.14 -2.88
C ASP A 602 30.44 -4.41 -1.92
N ARG A 603 31.74 -4.69 -2.07
CA ARG A 603 32.77 -4.13 -1.16
C ARG A 603 32.97 -2.63 -1.37
N GLU A 604 32.87 -2.16 -2.60
CA GLU A 604 33.02 -0.73 -2.92
C GLU A 604 31.88 0.08 -2.29
N PHE A 605 30.64 -0.41 -2.42
CA PHE A 605 29.48 0.18 -1.75
C PHE A 605 29.67 0.26 -0.22
N GLN A 606 30.18 -0.80 0.41
CA GLN A 606 30.45 -0.81 1.86
C GLN A 606 31.48 0.26 2.25
N LYS A 607 32.60 0.36 1.52
CA LYS A 607 33.64 1.37 1.74
C LYS A 607 33.11 2.79 1.54
N MET A 608 32.26 3.00 0.54
CA MET A 608 31.64 4.29 0.26
C MET A 608 30.69 4.74 1.39
N LEU A 609 29.95 3.83 2.03
CA LEU A 609 29.13 4.19 3.20
C LEU A 609 30.01 4.69 4.36
N LEU A 610 31.14 4.03 4.63
CA LEU A 610 32.10 4.47 5.65
C LEU A 610 32.73 5.83 5.30
N ASP A 611 33.19 6.01 4.06
CA ASP A 611 33.77 7.28 3.61
C ASP A 611 32.74 8.42 3.68
N SER A 612 31.48 8.13 3.33
CA SER A 612 30.38 9.10 3.42
C SER A 612 30.18 9.58 4.84
N ILE A 613 30.05 8.66 5.81
CA ILE A 613 29.97 8.98 7.24
C ILE A 613 31.19 9.81 7.66
N SER A 614 32.40 9.38 7.28
CA SER A 614 33.64 10.05 7.69
C SER A 614 33.72 11.52 7.26
N ARG A 615 33.19 11.83 6.07
CA ARG A 615 33.20 13.17 5.46
C ARG A 615 31.91 13.96 5.69
N ASN A 616 30.93 13.39 6.39
CA ASN A 616 29.58 13.93 6.55
C ASN A 616 28.93 14.30 5.21
N ARG A 617 28.98 13.39 4.24
CA ARG A 617 28.41 13.61 2.89
C ARG A 617 26.89 13.74 2.94
N ARG A 618 26.36 14.50 1.98
CA ARG A 618 24.93 14.67 1.71
C ARG A 618 24.63 14.23 0.28
N PHE A 619 23.54 13.48 0.10
CA PHE A 619 23.07 13.04 -1.21
C PHE A 619 21.61 13.45 -1.39
N THR A 620 21.31 14.14 -2.48
CA THR A 620 19.95 14.64 -2.75
C THR A 620 19.10 13.55 -3.39
N GLY A 621 18.02 13.19 -2.70
CA GLY A 621 16.97 12.30 -3.17
C GLY A 621 15.82 13.06 -3.83
N PRO A 622 14.77 12.35 -4.28
CA PRO A 622 13.63 12.97 -4.97
C PRO A 622 12.75 13.88 -4.10
N VAL A 623 12.68 13.62 -2.78
CA VAL A 623 11.76 14.29 -1.83
C VAL A 623 12.45 14.55 -0.47
N GLY A 624 13.77 14.66 -0.48
CA GLY A 624 14.58 14.81 0.72
C GLY A 624 16.06 14.60 0.47
N ASP A 625 16.86 14.68 1.54
CA ASP A 625 18.30 14.49 1.50
C ASP A 625 18.76 13.39 2.45
N LEU A 626 19.62 12.51 1.94
CA LEU A 626 20.37 11.56 2.74
C LEU A 626 21.57 12.27 3.36
N VAL A 627 21.63 12.31 4.69
CA VAL A 627 22.67 12.97 5.47
C VAL A 627 23.44 11.91 6.25
N THR A 628 24.76 11.94 6.14
CA THR A 628 25.65 11.10 6.93
C THR A 628 26.41 11.95 7.94
N GLN A 629 26.66 11.41 9.13
CA GLN A 629 27.25 12.17 10.24
C GLN A 629 28.27 11.33 11.02
N ALA A 630 29.46 11.87 11.26
CA ALA A 630 30.49 11.30 12.14
C ALA A 630 30.49 11.98 13.52
N THR A 631 30.58 11.19 14.59
CA THR A 631 30.67 11.68 15.98
C THR A 631 32.10 12.13 16.32
N LYS A 632 32.25 12.80 17.48
CA LYS A 632 33.57 13.19 18.01
C LYS A 632 34.46 11.97 18.28
N ILE A 633 33.87 10.83 18.65
CA ILE A 633 34.61 9.58 18.92
C ILE A 633 35.28 9.07 17.65
N PHE A 634 34.52 9.00 16.56
CA PHE A 634 35.06 8.63 15.25
C PHE A 634 36.26 9.50 14.86
N ARG A 635 36.11 10.83 14.97
CA ARG A 635 37.20 11.78 14.64
C ARG A 635 38.43 11.68 15.53
N ARG A 636 38.27 11.32 16.81
CA ARG A 636 39.40 11.14 17.75
C ARG A 636 40.20 9.88 17.46
N GLN A 637 39.53 8.82 17.03
CA GLN A 637 40.14 7.52 16.80
C GLN A 637 40.84 7.44 15.43
N LEU A 638 40.32 8.14 14.43
CA LEU A 638 40.80 8.12 13.04
C LEU A 638 41.91 9.13 12.70
N GLN A 639 42.81 9.45 13.64
CA GLN A 639 43.90 10.40 13.38
C GLN A 639 44.82 9.99 12.20
N LYS A 640 44.76 8.75 11.68
CA LYS A 640 45.43 8.31 10.45
C LYS A 640 44.62 7.22 9.72
N GLU A 641 44.09 7.54 8.53
CA GLU A 641 43.65 6.63 7.45
C GLU A 641 42.29 5.87 7.56
N VAL A 642 41.19 6.52 7.14
CA VAL A 642 39.90 5.87 6.77
C VAL A 642 40.02 4.87 5.58
N PRO A 643 40.86 5.08 4.54
CA PRO A 643 40.84 4.26 3.32
C PRO A 643 41.35 2.82 3.45
N THR A 644 41.95 2.42 4.58
CA THR A 644 42.64 1.13 4.73
C THR A 644 41.85 0.05 5.47
N LEU A 645 40.64 0.36 5.95
CA LEU A 645 39.80 -0.62 6.65
C LEU A 645 39.02 -1.50 5.65
N GLU A 646 39.40 -2.77 5.57
CA GLU A 646 38.72 -3.75 4.72
C GLU A 646 37.35 -4.16 5.30
N PRO A 647 36.27 -4.10 4.50
CA PRO A 647 34.94 -4.45 4.98
C PRO A 647 34.67 -5.95 4.94
N THR A 648 33.96 -6.45 5.94
CA THR A 648 33.48 -7.84 6.02
C THR A 648 31.99 -7.86 6.39
N LEU A 649 31.14 -8.32 5.48
CA LEU A 649 29.71 -8.48 5.73
C LEU A 649 29.47 -9.64 6.72
N LEU A 650 28.79 -9.36 7.82
CA LEU A 650 28.39 -10.37 8.80
C LEU A 650 27.19 -11.17 8.28
N LYS A 651 27.30 -12.50 8.28
CA LYS A 651 26.26 -13.43 7.79
C LYS A 651 25.30 -13.90 8.91
N GLY A 652 25.26 -13.20 10.05
CA GLY A 652 24.50 -13.56 11.26
C GLY A 652 23.00 -13.25 11.23
N GLU A 653 22.26 -13.81 12.19
CA GLU A 653 20.80 -13.77 12.31
C GLU A 653 20.26 -12.43 12.84
N GLN A 654 20.07 -11.43 11.98
CA GLN A 654 19.43 -10.16 12.39
C GLN A 654 18.46 -9.60 11.33
N SER A 655 17.55 -8.73 11.76
CA SER A 655 16.65 -7.92 10.91
C SER A 655 17.38 -6.85 10.09
N ASN A 656 18.69 -6.76 10.23
CA ASN A 656 19.55 -5.71 9.70
C ASN A 656 20.71 -6.30 8.90
N SER A 657 21.46 -5.44 8.21
CA SER A 657 22.71 -5.85 7.54
C SER A 657 23.90 -5.16 8.17
N SER A 658 24.84 -5.96 8.67
CA SER A 658 25.96 -5.47 9.47
C SER A 658 27.29 -5.71 8.76
N VAL A 659 28.15 -4.68 8.72
CA VAL A 659 29.46 -4.71 8.06
C VAL A 659 30.54 -4.34 9.08
N LEU A 660 31.53 -5.22 9.26
CA LEU A 660 32.73 -4.93 10.03
C LEU A 660 33.75 -4.21 9.17
N PHE A 661 34.40 -3.19 9.70
CA PHE A 661 35.52 -2.50 9.07
C PHE A 661 36.78 -2.73 9.91
N GLY A 662 37.61 -3.69 9.46
CA GLY A 662 38.76 -4.17 10.22
C GLY A 662 38.36 -4.66 11.63
N HIS A 663 39.05 -4.15 12.65
CA HIS A 663 38.76 -4.45 14.06
C HIS A 663 38.27 -3.22 14.83
N ASP A 664 37.90 -2.14 14.13
CA ASP A 664 37.64 -0.84 14.75
C ASP A 664 36.17 -0.45 14.77
N PHE A 665 35.42 -0.77 13.71
CA PHE A 665 34.04 -0.32 13.55
C PHE A 665 33.10 -1.39 13.00
N ILE A 666 31.83 -1.28 13.36
CA ILE A 666 30.71 -2.05 12.81
C ILE A 666 29.62 -1.07 12.35
N LEU A 667 29.19 -1.21 11.09
CA LEU A 667 28.07 -0.47 10.51
C LEU A 667 26.85 -1.38 10.48
N LYS A 668 25.75 -0.93 11.08
CA LYS A 668 24.45 -1.58 11.07
C LYS A 668 23.52 -0.79 10.16
N LEU A 669 23.09 -1.39 9.06
CA LEU A 669 22.09 -0.82 8.14
C LEU A 669 20.72 -1.43 8.44
N TYR A 670 19.75 -0.58 8.77
CA TYR A 670 18.39 -0.99 9.08
C TYR A 670 17.61 -1.32 7.81
N ARG A 671 17.09 -2.55 7.70
CA ARG A 671 16.33 -2.98 6.51
C ARG A 671 14.88 -2.55 6.54
N ARG A 672 14.30 -2.32 7.72
CA ARG A 672 12.97 -1.74 7.86
C ARG A 672 13.11 -0.24 8.10
N ALA A 673 12.54 0.56 7.21
CA ALA A 673 12.58 2.01 7.27
C ALA A 673 11.24 2.52 7.84
N GLU A 674 11.28 3.08 9.04
CA GLU A 674 10.12 3.68 9.71
C GLU A 674 10.36 5.18 9.91
N VAL A 675 9.28 5.96 9.91
CA VAL A 675 9.35 7.40 10.22
C VAL A 675 9.61 7.57 11.72
N GLY A 676 10.63 8.35 12.05
CA GLY A 676 11.09 8.63 13.40
C GLY A 676 12.56 8.23 13.62
N VAL A 677 13.08 8.59 14.80
CA VAL A 677 14.46 8.30 15.21
C VAL A 677 14.55 6.85 15.69
N ASN A 678 15.47 6.05 15.13
CA ASN A 678 15.67 4.68 15.63
C ASN A 678 16.19 4.69 17.09
N PRO A 679 15.58 3.94 18.03
CA PRO A 679 16.03 3.86 19.42
C PRO A 679 17.52 3.54 19.62
N ASP A 680 18.09 2.70 18.75
CA ASP A 680 19.51 2.30 18.82
C ASP A 680 20.46 3.48 18.50
N PHE A 681 20.03 4.38 17.60
CA PHE A 681 20.70 5.66 17.38
C PHE A 681 20.49 6.65 18.53
N GLU A 682 19.24 6.82 18.99
CA GLU A 682 18.86 7.76 20.05
C GLU A 682 19.57 7.46 21.38
N ILE A 683 19.40 6.24 21.89
CA ILE A 683 19.95 5.78 23.17
C ILE A 683 21.47 5.66 23.07
N GLY A 684 21.98 5.09 21.97
CA GLY A 684 23.41 4.98 21.72
C GLY A 684 24.10 6.35 21.72
N ARG A 685 23.51 7.36 21.07
CA ARG A 685 24.02 8.75 21.07
C ARG A 685 24.01 9.36 22.47
N PHE A 686 22.92 9.20 23.22
CA PHE A 686 22.80 9.75 24.57
C PHE A 686 23.85 9.17 25.52
N LEU A 687 23.93 7.84 25.62
CA LEU A 687 24.86 7.13 26.50
C LEU A 687 26.32 7.41 26.12
N THR A 688 26.60 7.48 24.81
CA THR A 688 27.93 7.86 24.31
C THR A 688 28.33 9.27 24.74
N ASN A 689 27.40 10.23 24.68
CA ASN A 689 27.66 11.62 25.09
C ASN A 689 27.80 11.76 26.61
N LYS A 690 27.08 10.95 27.39
CA LYS A 690 27.23 10.88 28.86
C LYS A 690 28.52 10.16 29.29
N GLY A 691 29.17 9.44 28.38
CA GLY A 691 30.39 8.69 28.67
C GLY A 691 30.14 7.39 29.42
N PHE A 692 28.98 6.76 29.22
CA PHE A 692 28.69 5.45 29.82
C PHE A 692 29.64 4.38 29.24
N PRO A 693 30.44 3.68 30.07
CA PRO A 693 31.55 2.87 29.57
C PRO A 693 31.16 1.47 29.09
N HIS A 694 29.96 0.99 29.43
CA HIS A 694 29.53 -0.40 29.19
C HIS A 694 28.63 -0.55 27.95
N ILE A 695 28.86 0.25 26.92
CA ILE A 695 28.21 0.14 25.60
C ILE A 695 29.22 0.21 24.47
N ALA A 696 28.84 -0.21 23.27
CA ALA A 696 29.57 0.11 22.05
C ALA A 696 29.37 1.60 21.69
N PRO A 697 30.40 2.46 21.77
CA PRO A 697 30.20 3.89 21.53
C PRO A 697 29.82 4.20 20.08
N LEU A 698 28.90 5.14 19.91
CA LEU A 698 28.42 5.57 18.61
C LEU A 698 29.49 6.39 17.87
N ALA A 699 29.81 5.97 16.65
CA ALA A 699 30.82 6.56 15.79
C ALA A 699 30.21 7.38 14.62
N GLY A 700 29.00 7.05 14.17
CA GLY A 700 28.31 7.82 13.14
C GLY A 700 26.90 7.30 12.81
N ALA A 701 26.22 7.97 11.89
CA ALA A 701 24.87 7.61 11.45
C ALA A 701 24.58 8.01 10.00
N ILE A 702 23.56 7.37 9.43
CA ILE A 702 22.98 7.62 8.11
C ILE A 702 21.49 7.90 8.34
N GLU A 703 21.03 9.11 7.97
CA GLU A 703 19.65 9.54 8.13
C GLU A 703 19.11 10.09 6.80
N TYR A 704 17.82 9.92 6.55
CA TYR A 704 17.13 10.52 5.42
C TYR A 704 16.13 11.56 5.94
N GLN A 705 16.32 12.81 5.54
CA GLN A 705 15.50 13.95 5.93
C GLN A 705 14.60 14.31 4.76
N ARG A 706 13.29 14.12 4.92
CA ARG A 706 12.30 14.47 3.88
C ARG A 706 11.90 15.94 3.96
N ASP A 707 11.45 16.49 2.83
CA ASP A 707 11.03 17.90 2.72
C ASP A 707 9.84 18.26 3.62
N ASN A 708 9.03 17.27 4.01
CA ASN A 708 7.89 17.44 4.92
C ASN A 708 8.29 17.46 6.41
N GLY A 709 9.58 17.31 6.74
CA GLY A 709 10.11 17.24 8.10
C GLY A 709 10.22 15.82 8.68
N ASP A 710 9.79 14.78 7.96
CA ASP A 710 9.98 13.39 8.40
C ASP A 710 11.46 13.01 8.39
N LEU A 711 11.87 12.25 9.40
CA LEU A 711 13.22 11.74 9.57
C LEU A 711 13.20 10.21 9.58
N LEU A 712 14.08 9.56 8.83
CA LEU A 712 14.26 8.11 8.84
C LEU A 712 15.73 7.79 9.14
N THR A 713 16.00 6.98 10.15
CA THR A 713 17.36 6.48 10.40
C THR A 713 17.62 5.24 9.54
N PHE A 714 18.56 5.29 8.61
CA PHE A 714 18.92 4.17 7.73
C PHE A 714 20.02 3.28 8.30
N GLY A 715 20.89 3.81 9.16
CA GLY A 715 21.90 2.99 9.82
C GLY A 715 22.79 3.76 10.78
N ILE A 716 23.56 3.02 11.58
CA ILE A 716 24.50 3.54 12.55
C ILE A 716 25.86 2.87 12.43
N LEU A 717 26.92 3.62 12.72
CA LEU A 717 28.28 3.14 12.85
C LEU A 717 28.65 3.16 14.33
N GLN A 718 29.10 2.04 14.87
CA GLN A 718 29.56 1.89 16.24
C GLN A 718 31.00 1.39 16.28
N LYS A 719 31.70 1.63 17.38
CA LYS A 719 33.00 1.01 17.62
C LYS A 719 32.83 -0.50 17.78
N PHE A 720 33.67 -1.27 17.10
CA PHE A 720 33.73 -2.72 17.30
C PHE A 720 34.41 -3.03 18.63
N MET A 721 33.77 -3.89 19.44
CA MET A 721 34.27 -4.28 20.75
C MET A 721 34.83 -5.69 20.66
N GLN A 722 36.13 -5.86 20.97
CA GLN A 722 36.72 -7.20 21.12
C GLN A 722 36.06 -7.91 22.30
N ASN A 723 35.62 -9.14 22.07
CA ASN A 723 34.85 -9.95 23.01
C ASN A 723 35.18 -11.43 22.80
N GLU A 724 34.92 -12.25 23.81
CA GLU A 724 35.08 -13.71 23.76
C GLU A 724 33.81 -14.43 23.26
N GLY A 725 32.74 -13.67 23.02
CA GLY A 725 31.44 -14.12 22.57
C GLY A 725 30.31 -13.24 23.09
N ASP A 726 29.07 -13.57 22.70
CA ASP A 726 27.89 -13.06 23.41
C ASP A 726 27.74 -13.74 24.78
N ALA A 727 27.05 -13.06 25.69
CA ALA A 727 26.83 -13.57 27.03
C ALA A 727 25.95 -14.82 27.00
N TRP A 728 25.12 -15.01 25.97
CA TRP A 728 24.31 -16.22 25.82
C TRP A 728 25.17 -17.47 25.68
N LYS A 729 26.13 -17.48 24.75
CA LYS A 729 27.05 -18.59 24.57
C LYS A 729 27.90 -18.84 25.82
N PHE A 730 28.44 -17.77 26.42
CA PHE A 730 29.18 -17.86 27.68
C PHE A 730 28.34 -18.53 28.78
N THR A 731 27.08 -18.13 28.94
CA THR A 731 26.16 -18.75 29.89
C THR A 731 25.92 -20.23 29.61
N LEU A 732 25.73 -20.61 28.34
CA LEU A 732 25.52 -22.02 27.97
C LEU A 732 26.77 -22.88 28.25
N ASP A 733 27.96 -22.35 28.00
CA ASP A 733 29.23 -23.05 28.25
C ASP A 733 29.50 -23.26 29.76
N GLU A 734 29.11 -22.30 30.61
CA GLU A 734 29.16 -22.44 32.07
C GLU A 734 28.05 -23.38 32.60
N LEU A 735 26.85 -23.30 32.03
CA LEU A 735 25.75 -24.19 32.39
C LEU A 735 26.04 -25.65 32.00
N SER A 736 26.69 -25.88 30.85
CA SER A 736 27.16 -27.20 30.43
C SER A 736 28.02 -27.84 31.54
N ARG A 737 29.06 -27.14 31.99
CA ARG A 737 29.94 -27.60 33.08
C ARG A 737 29.19 -27.90 34.36
N TYR A 738 28.28 -27.01 34.77
CA TYR A 738 27.45 -27.20 35.96
C TYR A 738 26.57 -28.46 35.86
N LEU A 739 25.95 -28.71 34.71
CA LEU A 739 25.08 -29.87 34.50
C LEU A 739 25.87 -31.18 34.34
N GLU A 740 27.05 -31.14 33.72
CA GLU A 740 27.97 -32.29 33.66
C GLU A 740 28.43 -32.70 35.06
N GLU A 741 28.79 -31.74 35.92
CA GLU A 741 29.16 -31.99 37.30
C GLU A 741 27.99 -32.58 38.11
N ALA A 742 26.77 -32.10 37.86
CA ALA A 742 25.54 -32.66 38.47
C ALA A 742 25.33 -34.14 38.10
N LEU A 743 25.69 -34.58 36.89
CA LEU A 743 25.60 -36.00 36.48
C LEU A 743 26.59 -36.92 37.24
N THR A 744 27.69 -36.36 37.77
CA THR A 744 28.72 -37.14 38.48
C THR A 744 28.46 -37.34 39.98
N HIS A 745 27.45 -36.67 40.55
CA HIS A 745 27.19 -36.68 41.99
C HIS A 745 25.89 -37.43 42.35
N SER A 746 25.92 -38.23 43.43
CA SER A 746 24.80 -39.08 43.87
C SER A 746 23.77 -38.38 44.78
N THR A 747 24.06 -37.17 45.26
CA THR A 747 23.14 -36.36 46.05
C THR A 747 22.19 -35.60 45.15
N ALA A 748 20.95 -36.07 45.02
CA ALA A 748 19.93 -35.43 44.21
C ALA A 748 19.48 -34.10 44.84
N ILE A 749 19.63 -32.98 44.11
CA ILE A 749 18.75 -31.83 44.29
C ILE A 749 17.33 -32.34 43.98
N THR A 750 16.47 -32.30 45.00
CA THR A 750 15.05 -32.67 44.88
C THR A 750 14.20 -31.41 44.80
N ASP A 751 12.94 -31.52 44.38
CA ASP A 751 12.03 -30.37 44.27
C ASP A 751 11.89 -29.57 45.58
N SER A 752 12.10 -30.21 46.73
CA SER A 752 12.09 -29.56 48.05
C SER A 752 13.30 -28.65 48.31
N SER A 753 14.38 -28.83 47.54
CA SER A 753 15.60 -28.01 47.61
C SER A 753 15.49 -26.75 46.76
N ILE A 754 14.49 -26.67 45.87
CA ILE A 754 14.22 -25.50 45.03
C ILE A 754 13.33 -24.52 45.82
N PRO A 755 13.79 -23.28 46.04
CA PRO A 755 12.98 -22.28 46.76
C PRO A 755 11.65 -22.02 46.05
N GLN A 756 10.53 -22.13 46.78
CA GLN A 756 9.19 -21.90 46.24
C GLN A 756 8.70 -20.45 46.42
N LYS A 757 9.46 -19.60 47.12
CA LYS A 757 9.15 -18.18 47.34
C LYS A 757 9.25 -17.35 46.06
N SER A 758 8.67 -16.15 46.03
CA SER A 758 8.89 -15.21 44.93
C SER A 758 10.35 -14.73 44.90
N LEU A 759 10.85 -14.34 43.72
CA LEU A 759 12.22 -13.80 43.59
C LEU A 759 12.45 -12.60 44.52
N MET A 760 11.47 -11.70 44.64
CA MET A 760 11.54 -10.53 45.51
C MET A 760 11.66 -10.91 46.99
N ALA A 761 10.96 -11.96 47.44
CA ALA A 761 11.09 -12.45 48.81
C ALA A 761 12.47 -13.08 49.08
N MET A 762 13.15 -13.58 48.04
CA MET A 762 14.48 -14.18 48.16
C MET A 762 15.64 -13.16 48.10
N VAL A 763 15.42 -11.95 47.57
CA VAL A 763 16.49 -10.93 47.44
C VAL A 763 17.13 -10.57 48.78
N ASP A 764 16.30 -10.51 49.83
CA ASP A 764 16.74 -10.16 51.18
C ASP A 764 17.41 -11.33 51.91
N GLU A 765 17.35 -12.54 51.37
CA GLU A 765 17.98 -13.73 51.93
C GLU A 765 19.47 -13.82 51.51
N GLU A 766 20.29 -14.49 52.33
CA GLU A 766 21.66 -14.83 51.95
C GLU A 766 21.66 -16.03 51.00
N ILE A 767 22.49 -15.97 49.95
CA ILE A 767 22.68 -17.10 49.04
C ILE A 767 23.31 -18.26 49.83
N PRO A 768 22.66 -19.44 49.91
CA PRO A 768 23.11 -20.59 50.68
C PRO A 768 24.49 -21.06 50.25
N THR A 769 25.25 -21.64 51.18
CA THR A 769 26.59 -22.17 50.90
C THR A 769 26.58 -23.20 49.78
N GLY A 770 25.58 -24.08 49.74
CA GLY A 770 25.41 -25.05 48.66
C GLY A 770 25.22 -24.39 47.29
N ALA A 771 24.48 -23.29 47.18
CA ALA A 771 24.35 -22.58 45.91
C ALA A 771 25.69 -21.97 45.46
N ARG A 772 26.51 -21.49 46.39
CA ARG A 772 27.86 -20.95 46.10
C ARG A 772 28.85 -22.03 45.68
N GLU A 773 28.76 -23.21 46.28
CA GLU A 773 29.61 -24.35 45.95
C GLU A 773 29.24 -24.94 44.58
N TRP A 774 27.96 -25.16 44.31
CA TRP A 774 27.50 -25.80 43.07
C TRP A 774 27.49 -24.88 41.85
N ILE A 775 26.94 -23.67 41.96
CA ILE A 775 26.87 -22.74 40.80
C ILE A 775 28.21 -22.03 40.59
N GLY A 776 28.99 -21.88 41.67
CA GLY A 776 30.36 -21.41 41.58
C GLY A 776 30.50 -19.97 41.07
N PRO A 777 31.52 -19.68 40.23
CA PRO A 777 31.86 -18.33 39.78
C PRO A 777 30.75 -17.60 39.03
N TYR A 778 29.84 -18.33 38.38
CA TYR A 778 28.80 -17.71 37.56
C TYR A 778 27.82 -16.84 38.38
N LEU A 779 27.68 -17.07 39.69
CA LEU A 779 26.91 -16.18 40.57
C LEU A 779 27.47 -14.76 40.60
N GLU A 780 28.80 -14.62 40.50
CA GLU A 780 29.47 -13.31 40.46
C GLU A 780 29.30 -12.64 39.09
N GLU A 781 29.29 -13.39 38.01
CA GLU A 781 28.97 -12.88 36.66
C GLU A 781 27.54 -12.37 36.58
N ALA A 782 26.58 -13.11 37.16
CA ALA A 782 25.19 -12.66 37.27
C ALA A 782 25.06 -11.39 38.14
N ARG A 783 25.85 -11.30 39.22
CA ARG A 783 25.92 -10.11 40.07
C ARG A 783 26.46 -8.90 39.30
N LEU A 784 27.55 -9.08 38.54
CA LEU A 784 28.16 -8.05 37.72
C LEU A 784 27.19 -7.55 36.64
N LEU A 785 26.51 -8.48 35.96
CA LEU A 785 25.49 -8.12 34.97
C LEU A 785 24.35 -7.32 35.61
N GLY A 786 23.90 -7.69 36.81
CA GLY A 786 22.88 -6.93 37.55
C GLY A 786 23.33 -5.51 37.92
N LEU A 787 24.61 -5.34 38.26
CA LEU A 787 25.22 -4.03 38.47
C LEU A 787 25.22 -3.19 37.18
N ARG A 788 25.67 -3.77 36.05
CA ARG A 788 25.70 -3.06 34.75
C ARG A 788 24.30 -2.66 34.27
N THR A 789 23.29 -3.50 34.47
CA THR A 789 21.89 -3.14 34.18
C THR A 789 21.44 -1.95 35.01
N GLY A 790 21.76 -1.92 36.31
CA GLY A 790 21.34 -0.82 37.17
C GLY A 790 22.08 0.48 36.86
N GLU A 791 23.37 0.42 36.54
CA GLU A 791 24.15 1.57 36.09
C GLU A 791 23.61 2.13 34.76
N LEU A 792 23.21 1.25 33.83
CA LEU A 792 22.54 1.66 32.59
C LEU A 792 21.25 2.41 32.89
N HIS A 793 20.36 1.86 33.71
CA HIS A 793 19.08 2.51 34.04
C HIS A 793 19.29 3.82 34.81
N ALA A 794 20.28 3.89 35.70
CA ALA A 794 20.66 5.12 36.38
C ALA A 794 21.14 6.18 35.38
N ALA A 795 21.96 5.81 34.40
CA ALA A 795 22.41 6.72 33.34
C ALA A 795 21.24 7.22 32.48
N LEU A 796 20.32 6.34 32.08
CA LEU A 796 19.12 6.69 31.29
C LEU A 796 18.13 7.57 32.07
N ALA A 797 18.14 7.51 33.40
CA ALA A 797 17.32 8.34 34.26
C ALA A 797 17.97 9.68 34.67
N SER A 798 19.25 9.89 34.32
CA SER A 798 20.07 10.95 34.92
C SER A 798 19.82 12.37 34.37
N ASP A 799 19.21 12.50 33.18
CA ASP A 799 19.04 13.79 32.53
C ASP A 799 17.60 14.29 32.67
N SER A 800 17.42 15.39 33.41
CA SER A 800 16.10 15.99 33.67
C SER A 800 15.74 17.15 32.72
N ASP A 801 16.71 17.58 31.89
CA ASP A 801 16.59 18.69 30.96
C ASP A 801 16.27 18.22 29.53
N ASP A 802 16.77 17.05 29.12
CA ASP A 802 16.44 16.43 27.84
C ASP A 802 15.03 15.80 27.88
N SER A 803 14.07 16.33 27.11
CA SER A 803 12.68 15.84 27.11
C SER A 803 12.54 14.37 26.73
N GLU A 804 13.43 13.84 25.88
CA GLU A 804 13.36 12.45 25.43
C GLU A 804 13.85 11.46 26.49
N PHE A 805 14.72 11.90 27.40
CA PHE A 805 15.28 11.08 28.49
C PHE A 805 14.74 11.43 29.87
N LYS A 806 14.08 12.59 30.01
CA LYS A 806 13.49 13.05 31.26
C LYS A 806 12.58 11.98 31.85
N PRO A 807 12.84 11.51 33.08
CA PRO A 807 11.98 10.54 33.73
C PRO A 807 10.55 11.05 33.89
N GLU A 808 9.56 10.20 33.62
CA GLU A 808 8.14 10.55 33.64
C GLU A 808 7.39 9.82 34.77
N PRO A 809 6.36 10.40 35.37
CA PRO A 809 5.56 9.71 36.37
C PRO A 809 4.79 8.53 35.75
N PHE A 810 4.64 7.46 36.53
CA PHE A 810 3.76 6.34 36.21
C PHE A 810 2.30 6.73 36.50
N THR A 811 1.61 7.29 35.49
CA THR A 811 0.25 7.81 35.63
C THR A 811 -0.82 6.72 35.61
N ASP A 812 -2.02 7.01 36.12
CA ASP A 812 -3.17 6.11 36.01
C ASP A 812 -3.53 5.78 34.55
N PHE A 813 -3.31 6.73 33.64
CA PHE A 813 -3.52 6.54 32.21
C PHE A 813 -2.53 5.52 31.64
N TYR A 814 -1.22 5.69 31.92
CA TYR A 814 -0.21 4.73 31.50
C TYR A 814 -0.47 3.34 32.09
N ARG A 815 -0.81 3.25 33.38
CA ARG A 815 -1.15 1.99 34.06
C ARG A 815 -2.27 1.24 33.35
N ARG A 816 -3.35 1.94 32.97
CA ARG A 816 -4.45 1.36 32.18
C ARG A 816 -3.98 0.94 30.79
N GLY A 817 -3.17 1.75 30.12
CA GLY A 817 -2.58 1.42 28.82
C GLY A 817 -1.71 0.16 28.87
N LEU A 818 -0.85 0.02 29.88
CA LEU A 818 -0.01 -1.15 30.12
C LEU A 818 -0.85 -2.41 30.31
N TYR A 819 -1.88 -2.34 31.15
CA TYR A 819 -2.82 -3.44 31.36
C TYR A 819 -3.51 -3.88 30.06
N GLN A 820 -3.99 -2.93 29.25
CA GLN A 820 -4.62 -3.23 27.96
C GLN A 820 -3.63 -3.84 26.97
N SER A 821 -2.38 -3.37 26.94
CA SER A 821 -1.30 -3.96 26.11
C SER A 821 -1.01 -5.41 26.50
N MET A 822 -0.90 -5.70 27.80
CA MET A 822 -0.71 -7.07 28.30
C MET A 822 -1.90 -7.96 27.92
N LEU A 823 -3.15 -7.50 28.10
CA LEU A 823 -4.33 -8.23 27.66
C LEU A 823 -4.38 -8.46 26.15
N GLY A 824 -3.96 -7.47 25.35
CA GLY A 824 -3.87 -7.61 23.90
C GLY A 824 -2.95 -8.76 23.50
N THR A 825 -1.81 -8.89 24.19
CA THR A 825 -0.85 -9.98 23.98
C THR A 825 -1.45 -11.35 24.30
N VAL A 826 -2.27 -11.45 25.35
CA VAL A 826 -3.05 -12.66 25.69
C VAL A 826 -4.07 -12.97 24.59
N ASN A 827 -4.90 -11.99 24.23
CA ASN A 827 -5.99 -12.15 23.27
C ASN A 827 -5.50 -12.53 21.87
N MET A 828 -4.26 -12.17 21.50
CA MET A 828 -3.65 -12.54 20.24
C MET A 828 -3.08 -13.97 20.27
N ASN A 829 -2.31 -14.32 21.31
CA ASN A 829 -1.52 -15.56 21.32
C ASN A 829 -2.26 -16.77 21.89
N PHE A 830 -3.23 -16.60 22.79
CA PHE A 830 -4.00 -17.72 23.35
C PHE A 830 -4.91 -18.41 22.31
N PRO A 831 -5.62 -17.69 21.42
CA PRO A 831 -6.33 -18.33 20.31
C PRO A 831 -5.40 -19.09 19.37
N LEU A 832 -4.21 -18.54 19.08
CA LEU A 832 -3.18 -19.22 18.28
C LEU A 832 -2.76 -20.55 18.94
N LEU A 833 -2.45 -20.53 20.24
CA LEU A 833 -2.12 -21.74 21.01
C LEU A 833 -3.27 -22.77 20.95
N ARG A 834 -4.53 -22.35 21.16
CA ARG A 834 -5.70 -23.27 21.08
C ARG A 834 -5.80 -23.95 19.71
N THR A 835 -5.48 -23.23 18.65
CA THR A 835 -5.60 -23.73 17.27
C THR A 835 -4.47 -24.71 16.95
N GLN A 836 -3.25 -24.44 17.45
CA GLN A 836 -2.06 -25.23 17.13
C GLN A 836 -1.76 -26.35 18.15
N VAL A 837 -2.45 -26.41 19.29
CA VAL A 837 -2.18 -27.39 20.37
C VAL A 837 -2.19 -28.86 19.89
N LYS A 838 -2.97 -29.17 18.84
CA LYS A 838 -3.06 -30.51 18.26
C LYS A 838 -1.83 -30.91 17.44
N GLY A 839 -1.06 -29.93 16.96
CA GLY A 839 0.16 -30.14 16.18
C GLY A 839 1.44 -30.19 17.01
N LEU A 840 1.37 -29.92 18.32
CA LEU A 840 2.50 -30.00 19.24
C LEU A 840 2.74 -31.46 19.67
N GLN A 841 4.01 -31.84 19.87
CA GLN A 841 4.39 -33.16 20.37
C GLN A 841 4.08 -33.30 21.87
N GLU A 842 3.73 -34.49 22.35
CA GLU A 842 3.73 -34.79 23.79
C GLU A 842 5.20 -34.86 24.27
N PRO A 843 5.57 -34.27 25.43
CA PRO A 843 4.73 -33.76 26.53
C PRO A 843 4.32 -32.28 26.44
N VAL A 844 4.75 -31.54 25.41
CA VAL A 844 4.48 -30.09 25.26
C VAL A 844 2.98 -29.80 25.10
N GLN A 845 2.26 -30.72 24.44
CA GLN A 845 0.80 -30.64 24.33
C GLN A 845 0.10 -30.61 25.70
N SER A 846 0.56 -31.39 26.67
CA SER A 846 0.02 -31.41 28.03
C SER A 846 0.28 -30.09 28.78
N LEU A 847 1.48 -29.52 28.64
CA LEU A 847 1.81 -28.19 29.20
C LEU A 847 0.93 -27.08 28.60
N ALA A 848 0.71 -27.13 27.28
CA ALA A 848 -0.13 -26.17 26.59
C ALA A 848 -1.58 -26.20 27.09
N LYS A 849 -2.14 -27.39 27.34
CA LYS A 849 -3.47 -27.54 27.94
C LYS A 849 -3.52 -26.92 29.35
N HIS A 850 -2.51 -27.18 30.18
CA HIS A 850 -2.44 -26.62 31.54
C HIS A 850 -2.40 -25.08 31.53
N VAL A 851 -1.61 -24.48 30.62
CA VAL A 851 -1.57 -23.00 30.45
C VAL A 851 -2.93 -22.46 30.00
N LEU A 852 -3.62 -23.15 29.08
CA LEU A 852 -4.96 -22.75 28.61
C LEU A 852 -6.01 -22.82 29.73
N GLU A 853 -5.95 -23.83 30.60
CA GLU A 853 -6.80 -23.92 31.79
C GLU A 853 -6.50 -22.80 32.80
N GLY A 854 -5.24 -22.37 32.88
CA GLY A 854 -4.76 -21.26 33.71
C GLY A 854 -5.12 -19.86 33.21
N GLU A 855 -5.74 -19.70 32.02
CA GLU A 855 -5.99 -18.41 31.39
C GLU A 855 -6.78 -17.44 32.31
N GLY A 856 -7.78 -17.95 33.04
CA GLY A 856 -8.56 -17.15 33.98
C GLY A 856 -7.73 -16.61 35.16
N ARG A 857 -6.82 -17.43 35.71
CA ARG A 857 -5.89 -17.01 36.77
C ARG A 857 -4.91 -15.95 36.28
N LEU A 858 -4.39 -16.14 35.05
CA LEU A 858 -3.50 -15.18 34.40
C LEU A 858 -4.17 -13.82 34.23
N ARG A 859 -5.38 -13.78 33.67
CA ARG A 859 -6.16 -12.54 33.51
C ARG A 859 -6.43 -11.84 34.84
N LYS A 860 -6.72 -12.62 35.90
CA LYS A 860 -6.91 -12.09 37.25
C LYS A 860 -5.62 -11.46 37.81
N ARG A 861 -4.46 -12.04 37.56
CA ARG A 861 -3.17 -11.45 37.98
C ARG A 861 -2.89 -10.13 37.27
N LEU A 862 -3.18 -10.04 35.98
CA LEU A 862 -3.04 -8.78 35.23
C LEU A 862 -3.98 -7.68 35.77
N LEU A 863 -5.16 -8.02 36.32
CA LEU A 863 -6.06 -7.02 36.94
C LEU A 863 -5.41 -6.27 38.11
N ASN A 864 -4.50 -6.91 38.86
CA ASN A 864 -3.80 -6.26 39.97
C ASN A 864 -2.99 -5.04 39.51
N ILE A 865 -2.48 -5.06 38.27
CA ILE A 865 -1.75 -3.92 37.67
C ILE A 865 -2.72 -2.76 37.41
N ARG A 866 -3.98 -3.02 37.05
CA ARG A 866 -4.99 -1.98 36.82
C ARG A 866 -5.50 -1.36 38.13
N ASP A 867 -5.79 -2.21 39.12
CA ASP A 867 -6.55 -1.85 40.31
C ASP A 867 -5.67 -1.29 41.44
N ARG A 868 -4.40 -1.72 41.53
CA ARG A 868 -3.47 -1.21 42.54
C ARG A 868 -2.80 0.07 42.04
N LYS A 869 -2.74 1.09 42.89
CA LYS A 869 -2.03 2.33 42.58
C LYS A 869 -0.52 2.12 42.74
N LEU A 870 0.19 2.03 41.62
CA LEU A 870 1.63 1.83 41.58
C LEU A 870 2.32 3.20 41.40
N THR A 871 3.25 3.52 42.29
CA THR A 871 4.01 4.78 42.24
C THR A 871 5.44 4.47 41.83
N CYS A 872 5.81 4.77 40.60
CA CYS A 872 7.18 4.65 40.11
C CYS A 872 7.43 5.62 38.95
N THR A 873 8.64 5.53 38.38
CA THR A 873 9.08 6.41 37.31
C THR A 873 9.27 5.59 36.02
N ARG A 874 8.98 6.23 34.89
CA ARG A 874 9.17 5.69 33.54
C ARG A 874 10.37 6.35 32.90
N ILE A 875 11.26 5.55 32.34
CA ILE A 875 12.50 6.00 31.69
C ILE A 875 12.61 5.39 30.30
N ARG A 876 13.57 5.85 29.49
CA ARG A 876 13.98 5.10 28.30
C ARG A 876 14.63 3.79 28.76
N CYS A 877 14.26 2.70 28.12
CA CYS A 877 14.75 1.35 28.40
C CYS A 877 15.32 0.74 27.11
N HIS A 878 16.08 -0.34 27.23
CA HIS A 878 16.56 -1.12 26.09
C HIS A 878 15.41 -1.81 25.34
N GLY A 879 14.38 -2.27 26.06
CA GLY A 879 13.11 -2.72 25.48
C GLY A 879 13.09 -4.15 24.92
N ASP A 880 14.25 -4.76 24.69
CA ASP A 880 14.48 -6.18 24.35
C ASP A 880 15.79 -6.70 24.94
N TYR A 881 15.96 -6.51 26.25
CA TYR A 881 17.20 -6.84 26.94
C TYR A 881 17.27 -8.34 27.31
N HIS A 882 18.26 -9.05 26.77
CA HIS A 882 18.53 -10.46 27.05
C HIS A 882 20.03 -10.78 26.84
N LEU A 883 20.49 -11.99 27.20
CA LEU A 883 21.92 -12.36 27.13
C LEU A 883 22.54 -12.27 25.73
N GLY A 884 21.72 -12.38 24.67
CA GLY A 884 22.18 -12.21 23.29
C GLY A 884 22.50 -10.76 22.91
N GLN A 885 22.04 -9.78 23.71
CA GLN A 885 22.32 -8.35 23.53
C GLN A 885 23.42 -7.83 24.46
N VAL A 886 24.21 -8.76 25.00
CA VAL A 886 25.31 -8.47 25.90
C VAL A 886 26.54 -9.22 25.39
N LEU A 887 27.67 -8.53 25.27
CA LEU A 887 28.96 -9.11 24.90
C LEU A 887 29.81 -9.31 26.16
N TYR A 888 30.48 -10.46 26.25
CA TYR A 888 31.41 -10.75 27.34
C TYR A 888 32.85 -10.48 26.91
N THR A 889 33.58 -9.67 27.70
CA THR A 889 34.95 -9.23 27.38
C THR A 889 36.04 -10.05 28.08
N GLY A 890 35.67 -11.14 28.77
CA GLY A 890 36.57 -11.90 29.64
C GLY A 890 36.66 -11.37 31.09
N LYS A 891 36.16 -10.16 31.34
CA LYS A 891 36.18 -9.51 32.67
C LYS A 891 34.99 -8.61 32.98
N ASP A 892 34.20 -8.25 31.97
CA ASP A 892 33.07 -7.32 32.09
C ASP A 892 32.10 -7.49 30.90
N PHE A 893 30.93 -6.87 31.02
CA PHE A 893 29.85 -6.93 30.03
C PHE A 893 29.68 -5.61 29.27
N ILE A 894 29.41 -5.71 27.97
CA ILE A 894 29.07 -4.58 27.09
C ILE A 894 27.66 -4.78 26.53
N ILE A 895 26.79 -3.79 26.72
CA ILE A 895 25.40 -3.82 26.26
C ILE A 895 25.32 -3.25 24.84
N ILE A 896 24.62 -3.94 23.95
CA ILE A 896 24.48 -3.60 22.53
C ILE A 896 23.02 -3.70 22.08
N ASP A 897 22.70 -3.18 20.89
CA ASP A 897 21.40 -3.32 20.23
C ASP A 897 20.18 -2.74 20.97
N PHE A 898 20.14 -1.42 21.12
CA PHE A 898 19.04 -0.73 21.81
C PHE A 898 17.79 -0.55 20.94
N GLU A 899 17.58 -1.37 19.89
CA GLU A 899 16.46 -1.21 18.96
C GLU A 899 15.08 -1.52 19.60
N GLY A 900 15.06 -2.28 20.70
CA GLY A 900 13.85 -2.88 21.26
C GLY A 900 13.26 -3.98 20.37
N GLU A 901 12.12 -4.55 20.77
CA GLU A 901 11.52 -5.70 20.06
C GLU A 901 11.16 -5.35 18.60
N PRO A 902 11.84 -5.89 17.57
CA PRO A 902 11.71 -5.44 16.17
C PRO A 902 10.32 -5.62 15.56
N ALA A 903 9.50 -6.50 16.15
CA ALA A 903 8.10 -6.71 15.75
C ALA A 903 7.20 -5.52 16.09
N ARG A 904 7.59 -4.65 17.03
CA ARG A 904 6.79 -3.50 17.45
C ARG A 904 7.12 -2.26 16.61
N PRO A 905 6.12 -1.40 16.30
CA PRO A 905 6.35 -0.12 15.62
C PRO A 905 7.31 0.78 16.37
N LEU A 906 8.09 1.58 15.64
CA LEU A 906 9.14 2.44 16.20
C LEU A 906 8.65 3.43 17.27
N ASN A 907 7.46 4.00 17.12
CA ASN A 907 6.87 4.89 18.13
C ASN A 907 6.57 4.18 19.47
N VAL A 908 6.23 2.89 19.44
CA VAL A 908 6.03 2.08 20.65
C VAL A 908 7.37 1.74 21.30
N ARG A 909 8.40 1.44 20.50
CA ARG A 909 9.77 1.18 20.98
C ARG A 909 10.42 2.41 21.63
N ARG A 910 9.93 3.61 21.30
CA ARG A 910 10.35 4.89 21.91
C ARG A 910 9.63 5.27 23.21
N LEU A 911 8.60 4.53 23.63
CA LEU A 911 7.90 4.86 24.88
C LEU A 911 8.84 4.72 26.09
N LYS A 912 8.66 5.60 27.07
CA LYS A 912 9.27 5.44 28.39
C LYS A 912 8.46 4.43 29.19
N GLU A 913 9.15 3.45 29.76
CA GLU A 913 8.55 2.32 30.47
C GLU A 913 9.19 2.12 31.85
N SER A 914 8.65 1.20 32.64
CA SER A 914 9.31 0.79 33.87
C SER A 914 10.62 0.06 33.54
N PRO A 915 11.74 0.36 34.24
CA PRO A 915 12.99 -0.38 34.11
C PRO A 915 12.85 -1.89 34.36
N LEU A 916 11.81 -2.30 35.08
CA LEU A 916 11.51 -3.72 35.36
C LEU A 916 11.21 -4.53 34.09
N ARG A 917 10.92 -3.88 32.95
CA ARG A 917 10.79 -4.57 31.68
C ARG A 917 12.10 -5.24 31.24
N ASP A 918 13.21 -4.51 31.29
CA ASP A 918 14.52 -5.04 30.89
C ASP A 918 15.00 -6.10 31.90
N VAL A 919 14.71 -5.89 33.18
CA VAL A 919 14.94 -6.90 34.24
C VAL A 919 14.15 -8.18 33.94
N ALA A 920 12.87 -8.07 33.58
CA ALA A 920 12.06 -9.24 33.21
C ALA A 920 12.62 -9.96 31.97
N GLY A 921 13.08 -9.21 30.96
CA GLY A 921 13.74 -9.77 29.78
C GLY A 921 14.99 -10.60 30.13
N MET A 922 15.87 -10.07 30.97
CA MET A 922 17.07 -10.79 31.39
C MET A 922 16.74 -12.03 32.26
N LEU A 923 15.78 -11.92 33.18
CA LEU A 923 15.32 -13.06 33.98
C LEU A 923 14.71 -14.17 33.12
N ARG A 924 13.95 -13.81 32.08
CA ARG A 924 13.50 -14.76 31.05
C ARG A 924 14.67 -15.36 30.30
N SER A 925 15.69 -14.59 29.97
CA SER A 925 16.91 -15.09 29.30
C SER A 925 17.63 -16.15 30.13
N PHE A 926 17.75 -15.99 31.45
CA PHE A 926 18.30 -17.05 32.33
C PHE A 926 17.41 -18.29 32.34
N HIS A 927 16.09 -18.12 32.35
CA HIS A 927 15.17 -19.25 32.25
C HIS A 927 15.30 -19.99 30.92
N TYR A 928 15.47 -19.26 29.80
CA TYR A 928 15.75 -19.86 28.50
C TYR A 928 17.06 -20.66 28.52
N ALA A 929 18.14 -20.09 29.07
CA ALA A 929 19.42 -20.76 29.16
C ALA A 929 19.31 -22.06 29.98
N ALA A 930 18.63 -22.03 31.13
CA ALA A 930 18.42 -23.19 31.99
C ALA A 930 17.69 -24.34 31.29
N LEU A 931 16.73 -24.03 30.40
CA LEU A 931 15.97 -25.04 29.65
C LEU A 931 16.58 -25.36 28.28
N ALA A 932 17.69 -24.72 27.88
CA ALA A 932 18.32 -24.93 26.58
C ALA A 932 18.82 -26.38 26.38
N SER A 933 19.21 -27.06 27.46
CA SER A 933 19.60 -28.48 27.44
C SER A 933 18.46 -29.42 27.03
N SER A 934 17.20 -29.06 27.32
CA SER A 934 16.01 -29.85 26.96
C SER A 934 15.77 -29.93 25.45
N ILE A 935 16.40 -29.02 24.70
CA ILE A 935 16.29 -28.91 23.24
C ILE A 935 17.66 -29.10 22.54
N GLY A 936 18.66 -29.64 23.25
CA GLY A 936 19.94 -30.05 22.66
C GLY A 936 20.91 -28.92 22.31
N LEU A 937 20.78 -27.75 22.93
CA LEU A 937 21.67 -26.59 22.68
C LEU A 937 22.88 -26.52 23.62
N VAL A 938 22.93 -27.37 24.65
CA VAL A 938 24.04 -27.43 25.59
C VAL A 938 24.91 -28.62 25.22
N GLU A 939 26.14 -28.34 24.75
CA GLU A 939 27.11 -29.38 24.42
C GLU A 939 27.44 -30.22 25.66
N GLY A 940 27.64 -31.52 25.49
CA GLY A 940 27.96 -32.46 26.58
C GLY A 940 26.75 -33.06 27.32
N VAL A 941 25.56 -32.45 27.22
CA VAL A 941 24.32 -32.94 27.86
C VAL A 941 23.37 -33.52 26.82
N ARG A 942 22.98 -34.79 26.98
CA ARG A 942 22.01 -35.42 26.07
C ARG A 942 20.57 -35.03 26.44
N PRO A 943 19.69 -34.71 25.47
CA PRO A 943 18.30 -34.35 25.76
C PRO A 943 17.54 -35.40 26.58
N GLU A 944 17.84 -36.69 26.41
CA GLU A 944 17.25 -37.78 27.21
C GLU A 944 17.58 -37.70 28.72
N ASP A 945 18.73 -37.15 29.08
CA ASP A 945 19.18 -37.01 30.47
C ASP A 945 18.54 -35.78 31.15
N PHE A 946 17.85 -34.91 30.39
CA PHE A 946 17.30 -33.65 30.90
C PHE A 946 16.28 -33.86 32.02
N SER A 947 15.50 -34.95 31.98
CA SER A 947 14.51 -35.25 33.04
C SER A 947 15.13 -35.39 34.44
N LEU A 948 16.38 -35.85 34.52
CA LEU A 948 17.15 -35.94 35.77
C LEU A 948 17.80 -34.60 36.14
N LEU A 949 18.11 -33.77 35.15
CA LEU A 949 18.80 -32.49 35.31
C LEU A 949 17.86 -31.29 35.50
N GLU A 950 16.56 -31.45 35.24
CA GLU A 950 15.57 -30.37 35.32
C GLU A 950 15.55 -29.70 36.73
N PRO A 951 15.60 -30.43 37.85
CA PRO A 951 15.70 -29.81 39.18
C PRO A 951 16.98 -28.97 39.36
N TRP A 952 18.11 -29.42 38.82
CA TRP A 952 19.39 -28.70 38.86
C TRP A 952 19.35 -27.42 38.03
N ALA A 953 18.73 -27.48 36.84
CA ALA A 953 18.53 -26.31 35.98
C ALA A 953 17.62 -25.28 36.65
N ARG A 954 16.52 -25.70 37.28
CA ARG A 954 15.63 -24.81 38.05
C ARG A 954 16.33 -24.20 39.27
N TYR A 955 17.15 -24.99 39.99
CA TYR A 955 17.94 -24.51 41.12
C TYR A 955 18.94 -23.43 40.68
N TRP A 956 19.67 -23.66 39.59
CA TRP A 956 20.57 -22.69 38.98
C TRP A 956 19.83 -21.41 38.59
N GLN A 957 18.73 -21.55 37.85
CA GLN A 957 17.92 -20.42 37.36
C GLN A 957 17.46 -19.51 38.50
N ARG A 958 16.97 -20.08 39.61
CA ARG A 958 16.49 -19.33 40.78
C ARG A 958 17.60 -18.51 41.44
N TRP A 959 18.74 -19.12 41.76
CA TRP A 959 19.82 -18.42 42.48
C TRP A 959 20.58 -17.43 41.62
N VAL A 960 20.79 -17.73 40.33
CA VAL A 960 21.33 -16.76 39.35
C VAL A 960 20.42 -15.55 39.22
N SER A 961 19.10 -15.78 39.11
CA SER A 961 18.09 -14.71 39.06
C SER A 961 18.12 -13.83 40.32
N VAL A 962 18.29 -14.44 41.50
CA VAL A 962 18.40 -13.71 42.77
C VAL A 962 19.70 -12.92 42.86
N SER A 963 20.84 -13.48 42.45
CA SER A 963 22.13 -12.77 42.44
C SER A 963 22.06 -11.52 41.56
N TYR A 964 21.53 -11.67 40.34
CA TYR A 964 21.29 -10.57 39.40
C TYR A 964 20.36 -9.50 39.98
N LEU A 965 19.18 -9.90 40.48
CA LEU A 965 18.17 -8.96 40.98
C LEU A 965 18.65 -8.24 42.25
N LYS A 966 19.38 -8.94 43.13
CA LYS A 966 19.97 -8.37 44.34
C LYS A 966 21.01 -7.30 44.02
N ALA A 967 21.88 -7.57 43.05
CA ALA A 967 22.86 -6.58 42.58
C ALA A 967 22.19 -5.36 41.95
N TYR A 968 21.20 -5.59 41.08
CA TYR A 968 20.42 -4.53 40.45
C TYR A 968 19.74 -3.59 41.46
N LEU A 969 19.11 -4.17 42.49
CA LEU A 969 18.40 -3.43 43.54
C LEU A 969 19.32 -2.77 44.58
N SER A 970 20.63 -3.06 44.55
CA SER A 970 21.62 -2.43 45.43
C SER A 970 22.02 -1.01 45.00
N ILE A 971 21.73 -0.64 43.74
CA ILE A 971 22.01 0.69 43.20
C ILE A 971 20.95 1.67 43.67
N LYS A 972 21.39 2.76 44.32
CA LYS A 972 20.50 3.73 44.95
C LYS A 972 19.59 4.43 43.94
N GLU A 973 20.16 4.87 42.82
CA GLU A 973 19.45 5.56 41.74
C GLU A 973 18.34 4.68 41.13
N VAL A 974 18.55 3.36 41.10
CA VAL A 974 17.54 2.39 40.69
C VAL A 974 16.41 2.31 41.71
N ARG A 975 16.72 2.31 43.02
CA ARG A 975 15.69 2.33 44.07
C ARG A 975 14.83 3.58 44.03
N ASP A 976 15.39 4.72 43.64
CA ASP A 976 14.66 6.00 43.54
C ASP A 976 13.65 6.04 42.38
N ILE A 977 13.84 5.22 41.32
CA ILE A 977 12.94 5.17 40.15
C ILE A 977 11.93 4.02 40.17
N LEU A 978 12.11 3.05 41.08
CA LEU A 978 11.23 1.90 41.27
C LEU A 978 10.12 2.17 42.31
N PRO A 979 9.08 1.32 42.39
CA PRO A 979 8.13 1.40 43.48
C PRO A 979 8.81 1.27 44.87
N PRO A 980 8.37 2.04 45.87
CA PRO A 980 8.96 1.99 47.21
C PRO A 980 8.64 0.68 47.95
N SER A 981 7.53 0.01 47.59
CA SER A 981 7.11 -1.25 48.18
C SER A 981 7.64 -2.45 47.39
N SER A 982 8.25 -3.41 48.09
CA SER A 982 8.68 -4.69 47.49
C SER A 982 7.52 -5.47 46.86
N ASP A 983 6.31 -5.38 47.43
CA ASP A 983 5.10 -5.99 46.86
C ASP A 983 4.74 -5.36 45.51
N ASP A 984 4.87 -4.04 45.40
CA ASP A 984 4.55 -3.31 44.17
C ASP A 984 5.59 -3.61 43.07
N ILE A 985 6.86 -3.76 43.44
CA ILE A 985 7.92 -4.25 42.54
C ILE A 985 7.56 -5.66 42.05
N GLN A 986 7.18 -6.57 42.93
CA GLN A 986 6.82 -7.94 42.58
C GLN A 986 5.63 -7.99 41.61
N ILE A 987 4.58 -7.21 41.85
CA ILE A 987 3.40 -7.16 40.97
C ILE A 987 3.77 -6.70 39.57
N LEU A 988 4.57 -5.62 39.46
CA LEU A 988 5.01 -5.12 38.16
C LEU A 988 5.95 -6.08 37.45
N LEU A 989 6.93 -6.65 38.17
CA LEU A 989 7.89 -7.59 37.62
C LEU A 989 7.19 -8.85 37.08
N ASN A 990 6.25 -9.43 37.84
CA ASN A 990 5.44 -10.57 37.39
C ASN A 990 4.59 -10.21 36.16
N GLY A 991 4.06 -9.00 36.10
CA GLY A 991 3.35 -8.49 34.92
C GLY A 991 4.21 -8.50 33.65
N TYR A 992 5.42 -7.93 33.74
CA TYR A 992 6.35 -7.91 32.61
C TYR A 992 6.91 -9.30 32.26
N LEU A 993 7.17 -10.15 33.24
CA LEU A 993 7.56 -11.55 33.01
C LEU A 993 6.48 -12.33 32.25
N LEU A 994 5.20 -12.19 32.64
CA LEU A 994 4.08 -12.79 31.92
C LEU A 994 3.95 -12.21 30.51
N GLN A 995 4.04 -10.89 30.36
CA GLN A 995 3.95 -10.25 29.06
C GLN A 995 5.03 -10.78 28.10
N LYS A 996 6.28 -10.88 28.56
CA LYS A 996 7.40 -11.38 27.76
C LYS A 996 7.22 -12.87 27.43
N ALA A 997 6.83 -13.71 28.40
CA ALA A 997 6.61 -15.14 28.16
C ALA A 997 5.48 -15.41 27.15
N ILE A 998 4.40 -14.62 27.16
CA ILE A 998 3.28 -14.77 26.21
C ILE A 998 3.66 -14.25 24.82
N TYR A 999 4.47 -13.18 24.76
CA TYR A 999 5.04 -12.71 23.49
C TYR A 999 5.94 -13.78 22.86
N GLU A 1000 6.85 -14.35 23.66
CA GLU A 1000 7.74 -15.45 23.27
C GLU A 1000 6.95 -16.68 22.79
N LEU A 1001 5.87 -17.06 23.49
CA LEU A 1001 4.97 -18.13 23.05
C LEU A 1001 4.45 -17.91 21.63
N GLY A 1002 3.97 -16.70 21.33
CA GLY A 1002 3.51 -16.36 19.98
C GLY A 1002 4.62 -16.42 18.94
N TYR A 1003 5.83 -15.99 19.31
CA TYR A 1003 6.99 -16.04 18.42
C TYR A 1003 7.41 -17.48 18.10
N GLU A 1004 7.53 -18.33 19.11
CA GLU A 1004 7.99 -19.72 18.92
C GLU A 1004 6.95 -20.59 18.20
N LEU A 1005 5.64 -20.39 18.46
CA LEU A 1005 4.57 -21.06 17.72
C LEU A 1005 4.65 -20.82 16.19
N ASN A 1006 5.10 -19.63 15.78
CA ASN A 1006 5.16 -19.27 14.37
C ASN A 1006 6.52 -19.59 13.70
N ASN A 1007 7.59 -19.74 14.47
CA ASN A 1007 8.95 -19.84 13.91
C ASN A 1007 9.72 -21.11 14.31
N ARG A 1008 9.58 -21.59 15.56
CA ARG A 1008 10.34 -22.72 16.10
C ARG A 1008 9.46 -23.56 17.05
N PRO A 1009 8.57 -24.42 16.54
CA PRO A 1009 7.64 -25.19 17.37
C PRO A 1009 8.33 -26.05 18.46
N ASP A 1010 9.56 -26.50 18.23
CA ASP A 1010 10.33 -27.30 19.19
C ASP A 1010 10.71 -26.51 20.46
N TRP A 1011 10.68 -25.18 20.41
CA TRP A 1011 11.06 -24.29 21.53
C TRP A 1011 9.86 -23.90 22.41
N VAL A 1012 8.63 -24.26 22.00
CA VAL A 1012 7.37 -23.84 22.66
C VAL A 1012 7.27 -24.30 24.12
N ARG A 1013 8.00 -25.36 24.52
CA ARG A 1013 8.07 -25.81 25.91
C ARG A 1013 8.53 -24.71 26.88
N ILE A 1014 9.53 -23.91 26.47
CA ILE A 1014 10.19 -22.92 27.33
C ILE A 1014 9.25 -21.77 27.76
N PRO A 1015 8.51 -21.11 26.85
CA PRO A 1015 7.56 -20.07 27.26
C PRO A 1015 6.35 -20.65 28.00
N LEU A 1016 5.91 -21.88 27.70
CA LEU A 1016 4.81 -22.53 28.45
C LEU A 1016 5.19 -22.80 29.90
N ASP A 1017 6.37 -23.39 30.14
CA ASP A 1017 6.88 -23.63 31.49
C ASP A 1017 7.07 -22.31 32.27
N GLY A 1018 7.60 -21.29 31.59
CA GLY A 1018 7.74 -19.95 32.17
C GLY A 1018 6.41 -19.33 32.61
N ILE A 1019 5.34 -19.49 31.82
CA ILE A 1019 4.00 -19.00 32.21
C ILE A 1019 3.51 -19.75 33.45
N LEU A 1020 3.64 -21.08 33.49
CA LEU A 1020 3.20 -21.89 34.63
C LEU A 1020 3.98 -21.55 35.90
N GLN A 1021 5.31 -21.46 35.81
CA GLN A 1021 6.17 -21.11 36.94
C GLN A 1021 5.76 -19.76 37.55
N ILE A 1022 5.43 -18.77 36.71
CA ILE A 1022 4.94 -17.49 37.24
C ILE A 1022 3.58 -17.69 37.90
N LEU A 1023 2.63 -18.39 37.26
CA LEU A 1023 1.26 -18.58 37.75
C LEU A 1023 1.14 -19.42 39.03
N GLU A 1024 2.10 -20.30 39.31
CA GLU A 1024 2.09 -21.23 40.45
C GLU A 1024 2.78 -20.69 41.70
N VAL A 1025 3.64 -19.68 41.56
CA VAL A 1025 4.25 -18.97 42.70
C VAL A 1025 3.24 -17.93 43.22
N ASP A 1026 2.57 -18.29 44.33
CA ASP A 1026 1.57 -17.56 45.16
C ASP A 1026 0.87 -16.33 44.53
#